data_AF-A0A2S8YHN7-F1
#
_entry.id   AF-A0A2S8YHN7-F1
#
_cell.length_a   1.000
_cell.length_b   1.000
_cell.length_c   1.000
_cell.angle_alpha   90.00
_cell.angle_beta   90.00
_cell.angle_gamma   90.00
#
_symmetry.space_group_name_H-M   'P 1'
#
loop_
_entity.id
_entity.type
_entity.pdbx_description
1 polymer ?
#
loop_
_entity_poly.entity_id
_entity_poly.type
_entity_poly.pdbx_seq_one_letter_code
_entity_poly.pdbx_strand_id
1 'polypeptide(L)'
;MLEDRQQSAIDWLLAANAHARLLQRAAGVTVPEQEHYPQVATALSLQRATEIARAIVTRQGLPLWLRTANNDDLQHHIELLEQVRRSTEEGKNYLDDTPLLATRRQRFIRQLPWQVLLYAHMLKLQGKLSNTGYLLLQQVMDMPDAVARASVVGARATIRPLGLVAGPGDAVIEVPGLYLIGEGSSGIQVLYAPYEQELALTEYADEAALLAALALAGPLQSLLLERLQEPDKTTCRNLLASHTTRTVHLANQPIQGNVLRRLFDDNHRLLPQLLGSPSKPESLTDWQALGALVAKGLRFAGRFVPGKLAVPLSLWQSYRAFEQSAEALQDHHWKTALSSFINGASQLVELGKVMPDSASGPTPSASADTPEPIDVTAPARTQLQSYEAGDVELNQIGAADAEGRYTAIDTGRRYVPVQGKVFQIEDRAVVPQIVNAEQAGPYLQRDGSQWSLDPDEHSVHFGKAMSRLHNKYKTQVEVRHLINVEARGMDAIRQLYPDRAKQIVQSLELARYYAFNSLYNLGQLGSGQSNSRLEAFIKTFFDVDNVDESLIKRIKHTIVPLCKALVDPSLDQLDHKRFVVGSSHYPAIGVIAFVVTEDELQSVHFTEHFFKQGLDIYEGALTEDFDILGHAQAATLIHEFSHLFSDTWDIATLEARRPFSDLISSVEPQHLELKGQLESFQREALSLATPAEELFAFWNHAENRWEDFDETPGVHRLRSVVRKTTGAIDMAAARTAFLDSTSAQARINTILRNADSLARLICEMGRRLDPESTPSPSNDYQTTA
;
A
#
# COMPACT_ATOMS: atom_id res chain seq x y z
N MET A 1 11.25 38.55 41.55
CA MET A 1 10.38 39.54 42.25
C MET A 1 8.90 39.43 41.91
N LEU A 2 8.49 39.43 40.63
CA LEU A 2 7.08 39.19 40.25
C LEU A 2 6.69 37.70 40.43
N GLU A 3 7.61 36.81 40.04
CA GLU A 3 7.49 35.35 40.15
C GLU A 3 7.47 34.89 41.62
N ASP A 4 8.36 35.42 42.48
CA ASP A 4 8.34 35.16 43.94
C ASP A 4 7.05 35.63 44.61
N ARG A 5 6.45 36.73 44.12
CA ARG A 5 5.19 37.26 44.64
C ARG A 5 3.98 36.48 44.14
N GLN A 6 4.04 35.94 42.93
CA GLN A 6 3.03 35.00 42.43
C GLN A 6 3.08 33.67 43.18
N GLN A 7 4.28 33.13 43.40
CA GLN A 7 4.46 31.88 44.14
C GLN A 7 4.04 32.03 45.62
N SER A 8 4.43 33.14 46.28
CA SER A 8 3.96 33.45 47.64
C SER A 8 2.44 33.63 47.73
N ALA A 9 1.80 34.21 46.72
CA ALA A 9 0.34 34.36 46.69
C ALA A 9 -0.38 33.02 46.53
N ILE A 10 0.18 32.10 45.72
CA ILE A 10 -0.32 30.74 45.55
C ILE A 10 -0.15 29.94 46.84
N ASP A 11 1.02 29.99 47.46
CA ASP A 11 1.32 29.28 48.71
C ASP A 11 0.45 29.80 49.87
N TRP A 12 0.22 31.12 49.92
CA TRP A 12 -0.70 31.75 50.89
C TRP A 12 -2.15 31.29 50.68
N LEU A 13 -2.63 31.19 49.44
CA LEU A 13 -3.97 30.69 49.11
C LEU A 13 -4.16 29.20 49.44
N LEU A 14 -3.11 28.39 49.27
CA LEU A 14 -3.12 26.96 49.64
C LEU A 14 -3.14 26.80 51.17
N ALA A 15 -2.33 27.60 51.89
CA ALA A 15 -2.30 27.59 53.36
C ALA A 15 -3.61 28.10 53.99
N ALA A 16 -4.21 29.17 53.45
CA ALA A 16 -5.48 29.71 53.91
C ALA A 16 -6.64 28.72 53.74
N ASN A 17 -6.67 27.97 52.63
CA ASN A 17 -7.66 26.93 52.39
C ASN A 17 -7.46 25.69 53.28
N ALA A 18 -6.21 25.31 53.59
CA ALA A 18 -5.92 24.24 54.55
C ALA A 18 -6.39 24.62 55.96
N HIS A 19 -6.18 25.88 56.36
CA HIS A 19 -6.64 26.42 57.65
C HIS A 19 -8.17 26.48 57.74
N ALA A 20 -8.86 26.91 56.68
CA ALA A 20 -10.33 26.93 56.62
C ALA A 20 -10.95 25.52 56.73
N ARG A 21 -10.31 24.50 56.13
CA ARG A 21 -10.74 23.10 56.24
C ARG A 21 -10.49 22.49 57.62
N LEU A 22 -9.43 22.91 58.31
CA LEU A 22 -9.17 22.52 59.70
C LEU A 22 -10.22 23.11 60.65
N LEU A 23 -10.62 24.38 60.44
CA LEU A 23 -11.69 25.03 61.19
C LEU A 23 -13.07 24.40 60.93
N GLN A 24 -13.37 24.02 59.68
CA GLN A 24 -14.59 23.27 59.32
C GLN A 24 -14.68 21.88 59.95
N ARG A 25 -13.54 21.21 60.21
CA ARG A 25 -13.50 19.92 60.92
C ARG A 25 -13.61 20.07 62.44
N ALA A 26 -13.23 21.22 63.00
CA ALA A 26 -13.26 21.49 64.44
C ALA A 26 -14.62 22.03 64.94
N ALA A 27 -15.35 22.79 64.13
CA ALA A 27 -16.71 23.24 64.42
C ALA A 27 -17.71 22.36 63.67
N GLY A 28 -18.22 21.31 64.31
CA GLY A 28 -19.19 20.36 63.73
C GLY A 28 -20.57 20.97 63.45
N VAL A 29 -20.66 21.96 62.56
CA VAL A 29 -21.91 22.58 62.10
C VAL A 29 -21.89 22.68 60.57
N THR A 30 -22.89 22.07 59.94
CA THR A 30 -23.29 22.33 58.56
C THR A 30 -24.06 23.65 58.50
N VAL A 31 -23.56 24.63 57.75
CA VAL A 31 -24.29 25.89 57.46
C VAL A 31 -25.09 25.70 56.16
N PRO A 32 -26.35 26.20 56.07
CA PRO A 32 -27.16 26.15 54.86
C PRO A 32 -26.69 27.17 53.84
N GLU A 33 -26.95 26.82 52.59
CA GLU A 33 -26.87 27.57 51.33
C GLU A 33 -26.96 29.12 51.48
N GLN A 34 -25.88 29.83 51.14
CA GLN A 34 -25.96 31.20 50.64
C GLN A 34 -24.77 31.59 49.73
N GLU A 35 -25.15 31.99 48.52
CA GLU A 35 -24.66 33.13 47.73
C GLU A 35 -23.23 33.16 47.14
N HIS A 36 -23.21 33.06 45.80
CA HIS A 36 -22.32 33.75 44.85
C HIS A 36 -20.89 34.08 45.32
N TYR A 37 -19.99 33.10 45.19
CA TYR A 37 -18.58 33.36 44.91
C TYR A 37 -18.29 32.97 43.45
N PRO A 38 -17.57 33.78 42.65
CA PRO A 38 -17.08 33.33 41.35
C PRO A 38 -16.21 32.09 41.60
N GLN A 39 -16.38 31.05 40.78
CA GLN A 39 -15.67 29.78 40.88
C GLN A 39 -14.15 30.01 40.98
N VAL A 40 -13.62 30.12 42.19
CA VAL A 40 -12.19 30.04 42.44
C VAL A 40 -11.84 28.57 42.21
N ALA A 41 -11.01 28.34 41.19
CA ALA A 41 -10.43 27.06 40.86
C ALA A 41 -10.02 26.31 42.14
N THR A 42 -10.71 25.21 42.45
CA THR A 42 -10.38 24.38 43.62
C THR A 42 -8.91 23.94 43.56
N ALA A 43 -8.24 23.78 44.70
CA ALA A 43 -6.81 23.42 44.75
C ALA A 43 -6.42 22.19 43.89
N LEU A 44 -7.35 21.25 43.70
CA LEU A 44 -7.21 20.10 42.78
C LEU A 44 -7.16 20.51 41.30
N SER A 45 -7.90 21.54 40.90
CA SER A 45 -7.89 22.06 39.52
C SER A 45 -6.64 22.89 39.20
N LEU A 46 -6.10 23.62 40.19
CA LEU A 46 -4.84 24.35 40.07
C LEU A 46 -3.62 23.42 40.02
N GLN A 47 -3.56 22.42 40.91
CA GLN A 47 -2.49 21.42 40.88
C GLN A 47 -2.49 20.63 39.56
N ARG A 48 -3.67 20.24 39.08
CA ARG A 48 -3.83 19.53 37.80
C ARG A 48 -3.53 20.42 36.59
N ALA A 49 -3.87 21.70 36.62
CA ALA A 49 -3.49 22.66 35.58
C ALA A 49 -1.97 22.90 35.54
N THR A 50 -1.30 22.94 36.69
CA THR A 50 0.17 23.02 36.78
C THR A 50 0.84 21.76 36.23
N GLU A 51 0.32 20.58 36.55
CA GLU A 51 0.81 19.31 35.99
C GLU A 51 0.64 19.24 34.47
N ILE A 52 -0.51 19.70 33.95
CA ILE A 52 -0.76 19.80 32.51
C ILE A 52 0.19 20.81 31.86
N ALA A 53 0.37 22.00 32.45
CA ALA A 53 1.27 23.03 31.93
C ALA A 53 2.73 22.55 31.91
N ARG A 54 3.19 21.84 32.95
CA ARG A 54 4.52 21.20 32.96
C ARG A 54 4.64 20.13 31.89
N ALA A 55 3.70 19.21 31.78
CA ALA A 55 3.73 18.17 30.74
C ALA A 55 3.72 18.75 29.32
N ILE A 56 3.01 19.87 29.12
CA ILE A 56 2.98 20.62 27.87
C ILE A 56 4.35 21.23 27.54
N VAL A 57 4.99 21.91 28.50
CA VAL A 57 6.35 22.47 28.35
C VAL A 57 7.38 21.38 28.10
N THR A 58 7.27 20.26 28.83
CA THR A 58 8.16 19.10 28.68
C THR A 58 7.97 18.41 27.34
N ARG A 59 6.73 18.27 26.84
CA ARG A 59 6.44 17.74 25.50
C ARG A 59 6.99 18.63 24.39
N GLN A 60 7.09 19.94 24.60
CA GLN A 60 7.72 20.84 23.64
C GLN A 60 9.23 20.67 23.57
N GLY A 61 9.87 20.32 24.69
CA GLY A 61 11.30 19.98 24.75
C GLY A 61 11.65 18.65 24.07
N LEU A 62 10.68 17.93 23.52
CA LEU A 62 10.91 16.62 22.90
C LEU A 62 11.31 16.73 21.43
N PRO A 63 12.06 15.73 20.92
CA PRO A 63 12.37 15.58 19.51
C PRO A 63 11.10 15.52 18.66
N LEU A 64 11.17 15.98 17.41
CA LEU A 64 9.99 16.17 16.54
C LEU A 64 9.09 14.93 16.49
N TRP A 65 9.67 13.75 16.31
CA TRP A 65 8.96 12.48 16.20
C TRP A 65 8.31 12.02 17.52
N LEU A 66 8.93 12.29 18.68
CA LEU A 66 8.38 11.99 20.01
C LEU A 66 7.28 12.98 20.41
N ARG A 67 7.42 14.23 19.96
CA ARG A 67 6.42 15.28 20.13
C ARG A 67 5.13 14.94 19.36
N THR A 68 5.24 14.36 18.18
CA THR A 68 4.13 13.98 17.29
C THR A 68 3.64 12.54 17.46
N ALA A 69 4.31 11.71 18.26
CA ALA A 69 3.87 10.35 18.57
C ALA A 69 2.50 10.32 19.25
N ASN A 70 1.72 9.27 18.98
CA ASN A 70 0.49 9.02 19.71
C ASN A 70 0.81 8.66 21.18
N ASN A 71 -0.21 8.73 22.04
CA ASN A 71 -0.03 8.53 23.47
C ASN A 71 0.49 7.13 23.82
N ASP A 72 0.07 6.10 23.08
CA ASP A 72 0.49 4.73 23.32
C ASP A 72 1.99 4.55 23.00
N ASP A 73 2.45 5.10 21.87
CA ASP A 73 3.85 5.08 21.44
C ASP A 73 4.74 5.92 22.39
N LEU A 74 4.25 7.07 22.87
CA LEU A 74 4.92 7.90 23.88
C LEU A 74 5.08 7.16 25.21
N GLN A 75 4.01 6.55 25.72
CA GLN A 75 4.02 5.78 26.96
C GLN A 75 5.00 4.61 26.86
N HIS A 76 4.88 3.85 25.77
CA HIS A 76 5.79 2.76 25.46
C HIS A 76 7.25 3.25 25.44
N HIS A 77 7.52 4.39 24.80
CA HIS A 77 8.88 4.95 24.73
C HIS A 77 9.44 5.31 26.11
N ILE A 78 8.63 5.94 26.97
CA ILE A 78 8.98 6.23 28.35
C ILE A 78 9.29 4.94 29.12
N GLU A 79 8.47 3.90 28.97
CA GLU A 79 8.67 2.59 29.62
C GLU A 79 9.99 1.93 29.19
N LEU A 80 10.37 2.00 27.90
CA LEU A 80 11.67 1.50 27.45
C LEU A 80 12.82 2.32 28.00
N LEU A 81 12.71 3.65 28.02
CA LEU A 81 13.77 4.50 28.57
C LEU A 81 13.97 4.24 30.08
N GLU A 82 12.89 4.02 30.82
CA GLU A 82 12.98 3.60 32.22
C GLU A 82 13.59 2.20 32.38
N GLN A 83 13.29 1.25 31.49
CA GLN A 83 13.86 -0.09 31.49
C GLN A 83 15.34 -0.10 31.08
N VAL A 84 15.73 0.68 30.06
CA VAL A 84 17.13 0.93 29.66
C VAL A 84 17.90 1.49 30.85
N ARG A 85 17.37 2.54 31.49
CA ARG A 85 17.98 3.15 32.68
C ARG A 85 18.16 2.15 33.83
N ARG A 86 17.17 1.29 34.07
CA ARG A 86 17.25 0.22 35.09
C ARG A 86 18.24 -0.89 34.71
N SER A 87 18.42 -1.17 33.42
CA SER A 87 19.40 -2.15 32.92
C SER A 87 20.84 -1.63 32.89
N THR A 88 21.04 -0.31 32.86
CA THR A 88 22.38 0.31 32.88
C THR A 88 23.06 0.33 34.25
N GLU A 89 22.41 -0.09 35.33
CA GLU A 89 23.06 -0.23 36.66
C GLU A 89 23.88 -1.53 36.78
N GLU A 90 23.64 -2.55 35.94
CA GLU A 90 24.43 -3.79 35.93
C GLU A 90 24.58 -4.36 34.51
N GLY A 91 25.65 -3.97 33.82
CA GLY A 91 26.39 -4.71 32.76
C GLY A 91 25.73 -5.78 31.89
N LYS A 92 24.42 -5.75 31.64
CA LYS A 92 23.66 -6.71 30.83
C LYS A 92 22.61 -5.94 30.03
N ASN A 93 22.85 -5.83 28.73
CA ASN A 93 21.91 -5.26 27.77
C ASN A 93 20.79 -6.29 27.52
N TYR A 94 19.68 -6.23 28.25
CA TYR A 94 18.55 -7.17 28.13
C TYR A 94 17.71 -6.95 26.85
N LEU A 95 17.96 -5.88 26.10
CA LEU A 95 17.05 -5.38 25.06
C LEU A 95 17.29 -5.91 23.65
N ASP A 96 18.34 -6.71 23.42
CA ASP A 96 18.63 -7.24 22.09
C ASP A 96 17.56 -8.26 21.61
N ASP A 97 16.68 -8.76 22.49
CA ASP A 97 15.68 -9.81 22.19
C ASP A 97 14.21 -9.48 22.57
N THR A 98 13.82 -8.21 22.74
CA THR A 98 12.41 -7.89 23.09
C THR A 98 11.52 -7.68 21.85
N PRO A 99 10.38 -8.39 21.70
CA PRO A 99 9.42 -8.21 20.60
C PRO A 99 8.89 -6.76 20.45
N LEU A 100 8.93 -6.00 21.56
CA LEU A 100 8.52 -4.60 21.62
C LEU A 100 9.46 -3.67 20.84
N LEU A 101 10.78 -3.89 20.89
CA LEU A 101 11.75 -3.05 20.18
C LEU A 101 11.66 -3.27 18.66
N ALA A 102 11.49 -4.52 18.22
CA ALA A 102 11.27 -4.86 16.82
C ALA A 102 10.00 -4.21 16.25
N THR A 103 8.88 -4.26 16.99
CA THR A 103 7.63 -3.61 16.62
C THR A 103 7.78 -2.09 16.48
N ARG A 104 8.54 -1.46 17.39
CA ARG A 104 8.79 -0.01 17.34
C ARG A 104 9.70 0.39 16.20
N ARG A 105 10.73 -0.42 15.91
CA ARG A 105 11.59 -0.21 14.75
C ARG A 105 10.76 -0.21 13.47
N GLN A 106 9.86 -1.18 13.30
CA GLN A 106 8.94 -1.22 12.16
C GLN A 106 8.04 0.01 12.09
N ARG A 107 7.44 0.45 13.22
CA ARG A 107 6.65 1.69 13.24
C ARG A 107 7.50 2.91 12.88
N PHE A 108 8.69 3.05 13.45
CA PHE A 108 9.59 4.15 13.16
C PHE A 108 9.96 4.22 11.67
N ILE A 109 10.34 3.08 11.07
CA ILE A 109 10.65 2.96 9.65
C ILE A 109 9.44 3.35 8.78
N ARG A 110 8.23 2.93 9.15
CA ARG A 110 7.01 3.30 8.43
C ARG A 110 6.59 4.76 8.63
N GLN A 111 6.94 5.37 9.76
CA GLN A 111 6.44 6.69 10.16
C GLN A 111 7.37 7.85 9.80
N LEU A 112 8.68 7.68 10.00
CA LEU A 112 9.64 8.77 9.86
C LEU A 112 9.67 9.39 8.45
N PRO A 113 9.66 8.61 7.34
CA PRO A 113 9.80 9.16 5.99
C PRO A 113 8.78 10.26 5.67
N TRP A 114 7.49 9.99 5.88
CA TRP A 114 6.45 10.96 5.56
C TRP A 114 6.43 12.16 6.51
N GLN A 115 6.85 11.99 7.78
CA GLN A 115 6.99 13.11 8.71
C GLN A 115 8.06 14.09 8.23
N VAL A 116 9.23 13.56 7.85
CA VAL A 116 10.34 14.38 7.37
C VAL A 116 10.00 15.02 6.04
N LEU A 117 9.38 14.29 5.11
CA LEU A 117 9.00 14.82 3.80
C LEU A 117 7.90 15.89 3.90
N LEU A 118 6.91 15.71 4.77
CA LEU A 118 5.89 16.74 5.02
C LEU A 118 6.53 18.02 5.58
N TYR A 119 7.44 17.87 6.54
CA TYR A 119 8.16 19.01 7.12
C TYR A 119 9.05 19.71 6.09
N ALA A 120 9.79 18.94 5.28
CA ALA A 120 10.61 19.46 4.19
C ALA A 120 9.78 20.20 3.14
N HIS A 121 8.61 19.67 2.78
CA HIS A 121 7.70 20.31 1.84
C HIS A 121 7.21 21.66 2.36
N MET A 122 6.86 21.75 3.65
CA MET A 122 6.51 23.01 4.28
C MET A 122 7.66 24.03 4.22
N LEU A 123 8.91 23.61 4.50
CA LEU A 123 10.07 24.50 4.40
C LEU A 123 10.32 24.97 2.96
N LYS A 124 10.08 24.09 1.97
CA LYS A 124 10.14 24.45 0.55
C LYS A 124 9.13 25.52 0.19
N LEU A 125 7.88 25.39 0.64
CA LEU A 125 6.84 26.40 0.43
C LEU A 125 7.15 27.74 1.11
N GLN A 126 7.90 27.73 2.22
CA GLN A 126 8.39 28.92 2.90
C GLN A 126 9.64 29.54 2.27
N GLY A 127 10.20 28.92 1.21
CA GLY A 127 11.46 29.36 0.62
C GLY A 127 12.68 29.15 1.52
N LYS A 128 12.58 28.29 2.55
CA LYS A 128 13.68 27.94 3.47
C LYS A 128 14.43 26.68 3.05
N LEU A 129 13.87 25.92 2.11
CA LEU A 129 14.48 24.76 1.49
C LEU A 129 14.31 24.90 -0.03
N SER A 130 15.36 24.66 -0.80
CA SER A 130 15.28 24.69 -2.26
C SER A 130 14.54 23.47 -2.81
N ASN A 131 14.16 23.53 -4.08
CA ASN A 131 13.63 22.35 -4.76
C ASN A 131 14.64 21.20 -4.78
N THR A 132 15.93 21.50 -4.99
CA THR A 132 17.02 20.52 -4.97
C THR A 132 17.17 19.87 -3.61
N GLY A 133 17.22 20.67 -2.53
CA GLY A 133 17.29 20.14 -1.15
C GLY A 133 16.11 19.23 -0.81
N TYR A 134 14.89 19.60 -1.24
CA TYR A 134 13.71 18.76 -1.09
C TYR A 134 13.79 17.44 -1.87
N LEU A 135 14.24 17.47 -3.13
CA LEU A 135 14.37 16.25 -3.95
C LEU A 135 15.44 15.29 -3.40
N LEU A 136 16.55 15.79 -2.86
CA LEU A 136 17.57 14.96 -2.20
C LEU A 136 17.00 14.26 -0.96
N LEU A 137 16.23 14.99 -0.13
CA LEU A 137 15.49 14.41 1.00
C LEU A 137 14.49 13.34 0.54
N GLN A 138 13.76 13.61 -0.54
CA GLN A 138 12.80 12.67 -1.14
C GLN A 138 13.48 11.37 -1.57
N GLN A 139 14.63 11.44 -2.23
CA GLN A 139 15.41 10.26 -2.61
C GLN A 139 15.85 9.43 -1.40
N VAL A 140 16.39 10.05 -0.36
CA VAL A 140 16.88 9.33 0.84
C VAL A 140 15.74 8.72 1.64
N MET A 141 14.62 9.42 1.79
CA MET A 141 13.51 8.95 2.62
C MET A 141 12.62 7.91 1.92
N ASP A 142 12.49 7.97 0.59
CA ASP A 142 11.72 6.96 -0.17
C ASP A 142 12.54 5.71 -0.51
N MET A 143 13.85 5.85 -0.74
CA MET A 143 14.78 4.76 -1.05
C MET A 143 15.85 4.66 0.03
N PRO A 144 15.53 4.12 1.22
CA PRO A 144 16.39 4.23 2.40
C PRO A 144 17.67 3.37 2.34
N ASP A 145 17.66 2.25 1.60
CA ASP A 145 18.85 1.42 1.39
C ASP A 145 19.73 2.02 0.28
N ALA A 146 21.00 2.30 0.58
CA ALA A 146 21.89 2.98 -0.36
C ALA A 146 22.24 2.13 -1.60
N VAL A 147 22.34 0.80 -1.45
CA VAL A 147 22.60 -0.13 -2.56
C VAL A 147 21.39 -0.19 -3.48
N ALA A 148 20.18 -0.30 -2.90
CA ALA A 148 18.95 -0.27 -3.67
C ALA A 148 18.79 1.08 -4.39
N ARG A 149 18.97 2.20 -3.68
CA ARG A 149 18.89 3.55 -4.25
C ARG A 149 19.84 3.75 -5.43
N ALA A 150 21.07 3.24 -5.36
CA ALA A 150 22.05 3.33 -6.44
C ALA A 150 21.64 2.57 -7.72
N SER A 151 20.68 1.63 -7.63
CA SER A 151 20.12 0.96 -8.81
C SER A 151 19.19 1.84 -9.65
N VAL A 152 18.75 3.01 -9.15
CA VAL A 152 17.80 3.89 -9.84
C VAL A 152 18.54 4.96 -10.63
N VAL A 153 18.25 5.07 -11.93
CA VAL A 153 18.82 6.12 -12.79
C VAL A 153 18.41 7.49 -12.26
N GLY A 154 19.37 8.40 -12.09
CA GLY A 154 19.14 9.75 -11.57
C GLY A 154 19.08 9.86 -10.04
N ALA A 155 19.08 8.75 -9.30
CA ALA A 155 19.16 8.77 -7.84
C ALA A 155 20.62 8.92 -7.38
N ARG A 156 20.97 10.12 -6.88
CA ARG A 156 22.35 10.48 -6.51
C ARG A 156 22.48 10.97 -5.06
N ALA A 157 21.38 11.08 -4.34
CA ALA A 157 21.39 11.54 -2.96
C ALA A 157 22.15 10.55 -2.04
N THR A 158 23.02 11.12 -1.22
CA THR A 158 23.73 10.42 -0.16
C THR A 158 23.36 11.02 1.19
N ILE A 159 23.39 10.19 2.24
CA ILE A 159 23.27 10.64 3.62
C ILE A 159 24.42 10.05 4.43
N ARG A 160 25.00 10.87 5.30
CA ARG A 160 26.11 10.51 6.18
C ARG A 160 25.92 11.14 7.56
N PRO A 161 26.44 10.52 8.64
CA PRO A 161 26.60 11.21 9.90
C PRO A 161 27.50 12.44 9.73
N LEU A 162 27.22 13.50 10.46
CA LEU A 162 28.12 14.66 10.52
C LEU A 162 29.40 14.22 11.25
N GLY A 163 30.53 14.22 10.54
CA GLY A 163 31.84 13.91 11.14
C GLY A 163 32.85 15.00 10.85
N LEU A 164 33.74 15.26 11.80
CA LEU A 164 34.86 16.20 11.65
C LEU A 164 36.19 15.45 11.62
N VAL A 165 37.09 15.90 10.74
CA VAL A 165 38.46 15.38 10.61
C VAL A 165 39.46 16.53 10.70
N ALA A 166 40.48 16.38 11.55
CA ALA A 166 41.51 17.40 11.79
C ALA A 166 42.58 17.49 10.69
N GLY A 167 42.75 16.43 9.89
CA GLY A 167 43.71 16.34 8.79
C GLY A 167 43.62 14.99 8.05
N PRO A 168 44.24 14.84 6.86
CA PRO A 168 44.18 13.60 6.09
C PRO A 168 44.72 12.40 6.88
N GLY A 169 43.87 11.40 7.15
CA GLY A 169 44.22 10.19 7.90
C GLY A 169 43.97 10.24 9.41
N ASP A 170 43.51 11.38 9.95
CA ASP A 170 43.10 11.48 11.36
C ASP A 170 41.76 10.76 11.61
N ALA A 171 41.53 10.38 12.87
CA ALA A 171 40.28 9.74 13.29
C ALA A 171 39.08 10.68 13.07
N VAL A 172 37.98 10.11 12.56
CA VAL A 172 36.71 10.82 12.36
C VAL A 172 36.02 10.99 13.71
N ILE A 173 35.70 12.24 14.07
CA ILE A 173 34.85 12.54 15.21
C ILE A 173 33.42 12.66 14.72
N GLU A 174 32.64 11.60 14.87
CA GLU A 174 31.21 11.57 14.52
C GLU A 174 30.39 12.34 15.58
N VAL A 175 29.48 13.21 15.12
CA VAL A 175 28.60 14.01 15.97
C VAL A 175 27.23 13.30 16.09
N PRO A 176 26.87 12.77 17.28
CA PRO A 176 25.64 11.99 17.43
C PRO A 176 24.38 12.78 17.07
N GLY A 177 23.52 12.19 16.23
CA GLY A 177 22.19 12.72 15.89
C GLY A 177 22.17 13.88 14.90
N LEU A 178 23.29 14.15 14.22
CA LEU A 178 23.37 15.11 13.12
C LEU A 178 23.78 14.39 11.84
N TYR A 179 23.07 14.67 10.75
CA TYR A 179 23.27 14.02 9.45
C TYR A 179 23.34 15.04 8.33
N LEU A 180 24.16 14.76 7.31
CA LEU A 180 24.25 15.56 6.09
C LEU A 180 23.68 14.78 4.92
N ILE A 181 22.76 15.41 4.19
CA ILE A 181 22.16 14.90 2.96
C ILE A 181 22.64 15.77 1.80
N GLY A 182 23.21 15.16 0.77
CA GLY A 182 23.81 15.91 -0.34
C GLY A 182 24.25 15.04 -1.51
N GLU A 183 24.77 15.70 -2.55
CA GLU A 183 25.38 15.09 -3.73
C GLU A 183 26.85 15.55 -3.83
N GLY A 184 27.77 14.76 -3.29
CA GLY A 184 29.20 15.11 -3.24
C GLY A 184 29.53 16.31 -2.35
N SER A 185 30.75 16.84 -2.47
CA SER A 185 31.28 17.91 -1.60
C SER A 185 31.00 19.33 -2.12
N SER A 186 30.81 19.49 -3.42
CA SER A 186 30.55 20.79 -4.08
C SER A 186 29.05 21.09 -4.29
N GLY A 187 28.18 20.13 -3.96
CA GLY A 187 26.73 20.26 -4.05
C GLY A 187 26.09 20.69 -2.74
N ILE A 188 24.80 21.04 -2.82
CA ILE A 188 23.97 21.44 -1.67
C ILE A 188 24.07 20.40 -0.54
N GLN A 189 24.21 20.89 0.69
CA GLN A 189 24.21 20.08 1.90
C GLN A 189 23.00 20.44 2.76
N VAL A 190 22.11 19.49 3.00
CA VAL A 190 21.00 19.62 3.95
C VAL A 190 21.39 18.96 5.26
N LEU A 191 21.56 19.76 6.31
CA LEU A 191 21.76 19.30 7.68
C LEU A 191 20.43 18.89 8.29
N TYR A 192 20.34 17.63 8.71
CA TYR A 192 19.21 17.05 9.43
C TYR A 192 19.57 16.82 10.90
N ALA A 193 18.86 17.50 11.81
CA ALA A 193 19.03 17.38 13.26
C ALA A 193 17.67 17.16 13.95
N PRO A 194 17.19 15.90 14.04
CA PRO A 194 15.82 15.58 14.49
C PRO A 194 15.49 15.96 15.95
N TYR A 195 16.51 16.23 16.75
CA TYR A 195 16.41 16.50 18.19
C TYR A 195 16.42 17.98 18.55
N GLU A 196 16.48 18.88 17.57
CA GLU A 196 16.56 20.32 17.78
C GLU A 196 15.25 21.03 17.50
N GLN A 197 14.91 22.00 18.36
CA GLN A 197 13.69 22.79 18.21
C GLN A 197 13.77 23.78 17.04
N GLU A 198 14.96 24.30 16.73
CA GLU A 198 15.17 25.37 15.75
C GLU A 198 15.90 24.91 14.47
N LEU A 199 16.55 23.74 14.47
CA LEU A 199 17.46 23.27 13.42
C LEU A 199 17.07 21.93 12.77
N ALA A 200 15.77 21.64 12.62
CA ALA A 200 15.33 20.32 12.14
C ALA A 200 15.80 19.97 10.71
N LEU A 201 15.79 20.93 9.78
CA LEU A 201 16.37 20.82 8.43
C LEU A 201 16.94 22.18 8.03
N THR A 202 18.24 22.25 7.72
CA THR A 202 18.90 23.50 7.31
C THR A 202 19.73 23.27 6.06
N GLU A 203 19.57 24.11 5.04
CA GLU A 203 20.28 24.01 3.77
C GLU A 203 21.52 24.91 3.72
N TYR A 204 22.61 24.38 3.19
CA TYR A 204 23.86 25.07 2.90
C TYR A 204 24.24 24.86 1.43
N ALA A 205 24.87 25.86 0.82
CA ALA A 205 25.23 25.82 -0.60
C ALA A 205 26.23 24.68 -0.92
N ASP A 206 27.18 24.43 -0.02
CA ASP A 206 28.22 23.41 -0.14
C ASP A 206 28.81 23.04 1.24
N GLU A 207 29.78 22.10 1.26
CA GLU A 207 30.50 21.72 2.48
C GLU A 207 31.27 22.89 3.12
N ALA A 208 31.79 23.82 2.31
CA ALA A 208 32.59 24.94 2.80
C ALA A 208 31.71 25.96 3.54
N ALA A 209 30.49 26.22 3.05
CA ALA A 209 29.51 27.07 3.70
C ALA A 209 29.07 26.50 5.05
N LEU A 210 28.87 25.18 5.14
CA LEU A 210 28.58 24.50 6.40
C LEU A 210 29.75 24.59 7.39
N LEU A 211 30.99 24.33 6.94
CA LEU A 211 32.17 24.46 7.79
C LEU A 211 32.37 25.89 8.30
N ALA A 212 32.13 26.89 7.45
CA ALA A 212 32.15 28.29 7.86
C ALA A 212 31.10 28.59 8.93
N ALA A 213 29.88 28.04 8.80
CA ALA A 213 28.83 28.18 9.81
C ALA A 213 29.18 27.48 11.14
N LEU A 214 29.84 26.32 11.09
CA LEU A 214 30.30 25.58 12.29
C LEU A 214 31.45 26.27 13.03
N ALA A 215 32.29 27.02 12.32
CA ALA A 215 33.40 27.78 12.90
C ALA A 215 32.93 29.03 13.64
N LEU A 216 31.73 29.54 13.33
CA LEU A 216 31.14 30.69 14.01
C LEU A 216 30.51 30.28 15.35
N ALA A 217 30.84 31.02 16.40
CA ALA A 217 30.19 30.85 17.69
C ALA A 217 28.69 31.17 17.57
N GLY A 218 27.84 30.17 17.82
CA GLY A 218 26.40 30.29 17.64
C GLY A 218 25.67 28.97 17.89
N PRO A 219 24.34 28.92 17.64
CA PRO A 219 23.50 27.77 17.97
C PRO A 219 23.99 26.45 17.36
N LEU A 220 24.49 26.49 16.12
CA LEU A 220 25.01 25.30 15.43
C LEU A 220 26.29 24.75 16.06
N GLN A 221 27.23 25.62 16.45
CA GLN A 221 28.46 25.20 17.12
C GLN A 221 28.17 24.69 18.54
N SER A 222 27.27 25.36 19.28
CA SER A 222 26.81 24.91 20.59
C SER A 222 26.17 23.53 20.52
N LEU A 223 25.27 23.32 19.55
CA LEU A 223 24.66 22.03 19.28
C LEU A 223 25.70 20.93 19.07
N LEU A 224 26.67 21.15 18.17
CA LEU A 224 27.71 20.17 17.91
C LEU A 224 28.46 19.79 19.18
N LEU A 225 28.87 20.77 19.98
CA LEU A 225 29.62 20.53 21.22
C LEU A 225 28.78 19.90 22.34
N GLU A 226 27.46 20.10 22.34
CA GLU A 226 26.55 19.47 23.29
C GLU A 226 26.33 17.97 23.01
N ARG A 227 26.43 17.56 21.75
CA ARG A 227 26.24 16.16 21.31
C ARG A 227 27.46 15.27 21.58
N LEU A 228 28.64 15.87 21.72
CA LEU A 228 29.89 15.15 21.94
C LEU A 228 30.18 14.90 23.43
N GLN A 229 30.74 13.73 23.71
CA GLN A 229 31.30 13.39 25.02
C GLN A 229 32.79 13.75 25.09
N GLU A 230 33.38 13.77 26.28
CA GLU A 230 34.83 13.88 26.41
C GLU A 230 35.50 12.56 25.99
N PRO A 231 36.65 12.58 25.29
CA PRO A 231 37.51 13.74 24.98
C PRO A 231 37.16 14.49 23.68
N ASP A 232 36.27 13.95 22.84
CA ASP A 232 35.96 14.46 21.50
C ASP A 232 35.43 15.89 21.51
N LYS A 233 34.61 16.23 22.50
CA LYS A 233 34.10 17.59 22.73
C LYS A 233 35.22 18.61 22.86
N THR A 234 36.27 18.31 23.61
CA THR A 234 37.43 19.19 23.78
C THR A 234 38.24 19.29 22.50
N THR A 235 38.43 18.19 21.79
CA THR A 235 39.11 18.17 20.49
C THR A 235 38.37 19.04 19.46
N CYS A 236 37.07 18.86 19.29
CA CYS A 236 36.25 19.66 18.37
C CYS A 236 36.21 21.13 18.75
N ARG A 237 36.12 21.47 20.05
CA ARG A 237 36.17 22.87 20.51
C ARG A 237 37.48 23.53 20.09
N ASN A 238 38.60 22.83 20.21
CA ASN A 238 39.91 23.35 19.81
C ASN A 238 40.02 23.48 18.28
N LEU A 239 39.51 22.51 17.52
CA LEU A 239 39.51 22.54 16.05
C LEU A 239 38.70 23.72 15.49
N LEU A 240 37.55 24.02 16.09
CA LEU A 240 36.62 25.07 15.64
C LEU A 240 36.95 26.46 16.21
N ALA A 241 37.96 26.61 17.06
CA ALA A 241 38.34 27.89 17.64
C ALA A 241 38.95 28.83 16.59
N SER A 242 38.54 30.11 16.59
CA SER A 242 38.85 31.13 15.57
C SER A 242 40.33 31.49 15.38
N HIS A 243 41.26 30.86 16.10
CA HIS A 243 42.69 31.15 16.11
C HIS A 243 43.57 29.97 15.64
N THR A 244 42.98 28.88 15.15
CA THR A 244 43.74 27.72 14.67
C THR A 244 44.11 27.84 13.19
N THR A 245 45.31 27.40 12.81
CA THR A 245 45.79 27.33 11.42
C THR A 245 45.53 25.98 10.76
N ARG A 246 44.81 25.08 11.44
CA ARG A 246 44.50 23.72 10.95
C ARG A 246 43.24 23.74 10.08
N THR A 247 43.32 23.12 8.92
CA THR A 247 42.18 22.94 8.01
C THR A 247 41.31 21.78 8.48
N VAL A 248 40.11 22.08 8.95
CA VAL A 248 39.09 21.08 9.32
C VAL A 248 38.34 20.64 8.08
N HIS A 249 38.11 19.35 7.94
CA HIS A 249 37.34 18.77 6.83
C HIS A 249 36.13 17.99 7.36
N LEU A 250 35.06 17.92 6.56
CA LEU A 250 33.92 17.04 6.84
C LEU A 250 34.26 15.61 6.42
N ALA A 251 33.97 14.65 7.29
CA ALA A 251 34.15 13.24 6.98
C ALA A 251 33.14 12.80 5.90
N ASN A 252 33.61 12.16 4.84
CA ASN A 252 32.74 11.65 3.78
C ASN A 252 32.54 10.14 3.92
N GLN A 253 31.72 9.73 4.88
CA GLN A 253 31.38 8.32 5.12
C GLN A 253 29.85 8.12 5.00
N PRO A 254 29.34 7.90 3.77
CA PRO A 254 27.91 7.66 3.55
C PRO A 254 27.43 6.38 4.23
N ILE A 255 26.19 6.41 4.72
CA ILE A 255 25.49 5.23 5.23
C ILE A 255 25.24 4.30 4.04
N GLN A 256 25.87 3.13 4.05
CA GLN A 256 25.82 2.16 2.95
C GLN A 256 24.60 1.21 3.02
N GLY A 257 23.97 1.09 4.19
CA GLY A 257 22.80 0.23 4.42
C GLY A 257 21.49 1.02 4.42
N ASN A 258 20.52 0.55 5.20
CA ASN A 258 19.22 1.18 5.34
C ASN A 258 19.31 2.35 6.34
N VAL A 259 19.15 3.55 5.82
CA VAL A 259 19.24 4.80 6.59
C VAL A 259 18.26 4.84 7.74
N LEU A 260 17.03 4.38 7.56
CA LEU A 260 15.99 4.44 8.61
C LEU A 260 16.33 3.51 9.78
N ARG A 261 17.00 2.38 9.49
CA ARG A 261 17.54 1.49 10.52
C ARG A 261 18.68 2.16 11.29
N ARG A 262 19.66 2.75 10.58
CA ARG A 262 20.75 3.52 11.23
C ARG A 262 20.21 4.65 12.11
N LEU A 263 19.25 5.43 11.60
CA LEU A 263 18.61 6.51 12.36
C LEU A 263 17.91 5.98 13.61
N PHE A 264 17.23 4.83 13.53
CA PHE A 264 16.61 4.19 14.70
C PHE A 264 17.64 3.77 15.76
N ASP A 265 18.73 3.14 15.33
CA ASP A 265 19.78 2.66 16.23
C ASP A 265 20.51 3.84 16.91
N ASP A 266 20.83 4.88 16.14
CA ASP A 266 21.42 6.11 16.68
C ASP A 266 20.47 6.81 17.65
N ASN A 267 19.17 6.87 17.33
CA ASN A 267 18.14 7.40 18.23
C ASN A 267 18.12 6.66 19.56
N HIS A 268 18.15 5.34 19.52
CA HIS A 268 18.16 4.49 20.71
C HIS A 268 19.38 4.75 21.61
N ARG A 269 20.56 5.02 21.01
CA ARG A 269 21.80 5.35 21.75
C ARG A 269 21.82 6.77 22.29
N LEU A 270 21.29 7.73 21.53
CA LEU A 270 21.39 9.16 21.83
C LEU A 270 20.37 9.60 22.89
N LEU A 271 19.15 9.07 22.85
CA LEU A 271 18.07 9.46 23.75
C LEU A 271 18.46 9.37 25.24
N PRO A 272 19.06 8.28 25.75
CA PRO A 272 19.52 8.22 27.14
C PRO A 272 20.50 9.33 27.51
N GLN A 273 21.38 9.75 26.60
CA GLN A 273 22.36 10.81 26.85
C GLN A 273 21.69 12.20 26.97
N LEU A 274 20.70 12.46 26.11
CA LEU A 274 19.90 13.69 26.18
C LEU A 274 19.05 13.75 27.45
N LEU A 275 18.61 12.59 27.95
CA LEU A 275 17.79 12.48 29.14
C LEU A 275 18.60 12.45 30.44
N GLY A 276 19.82 11.91 30.40
CA GLY A 276 20.72 11.77 31.55
C GLY A 276 21.68 12.93 31.79
N SER A 277 21.66 13.98 30.96
CA SER A 277 22.56 15.13 31.10
C SER A 277 22.25 15.93 32.39
N PRO A 278 23.21 16.10 33.32
CA PRO A 278 22.99 16.70 34.65
C PRO A 278 22.67 18.20 34.65
N SER A 279 22.60 18.85 33.49
CA SER A 279 22.35 20.28 33.34
C SER A 279 20.88 20.71 33.57
N LYS A 280 19.95 19.77 33.82
CA LYS A 280 18.56 20.07 34.24
C LYS A 280 18.05 19.07 35.28
N PRO A 281 18.28 19.29 36.59
CA PRO A 281 17.79 18.41 37.65
C PRO A 281 16.24 18.35 37.76
N GLU A 282 15.50 19.26 37.12
CA GLU A 282 14.02 19.26 37.08
C GLU A 282 13.43 18.33 36.00
N SER A 283 14.20 17.88 35.02
CA SER A 283 13.68 17.10 33.87
C SER A 283 13.11 15.73 34.30
N LEU A 284 13.71 15.08 35.30
CA LEU A 284 13.31 13.77 35.80
C LEU A 284 11.91 13.78 36.44
N THR A 285 11.55 14.85 37.14
CA THR A 285 10.23 15.00 37.78
C THR A 285 9.15 15.30 36.74
N ASP A 286 9.51 16.07 35.72
CA ASP A 286 8.62 16.42 34.61
C ASP A 286 8.34 15.24 33.68
N TRP A 287 9.30 14.33 33.50
CA TRP A 287 9.12 13.10 32.73
C TRP A 287 8.23 12.07 33.40
N GLN A 288 8.35 11.90 34.72
CA GLN A 288 7.44 11.06 35.50
C GLN A 288 6.03 11.66 35.52
N ALA A 289 5.90 12.98 35.55
CA ALA A 289 4.60 13.66 35.43
C ALA A 289 3.96 13.46 34.05
N LEU A 290 4.76 13.52 32.97
CA LEU A 290 4.30 13.30 31.59
C LEU A 290 3.91 11.82 31.37
N GLY A 291 4.71 10.87 31.84
CA GLY A 291 4.38 9.44 31.84
C GLY A 291 3.13 9.12 32.64
N ALA A 292 2.95 9.72 33.82
CA ALA A 292 1.76 9.54 34.65
C ALA A 292 0.48 10.17 34.05
N LEU A 293 0.60 11.25 33.27
CA LEU A 293 -0.50 11.88 32.55
C LEU A 293 -0.95 11.08 31.32
N VAL A 294 0.01 10.52 30.58
CA VAL A 294 -0.25 9.65 29.43
C VAL A 294 -0.86 8.32 29.89
N ALA A 295 -0.30 7.69 30.93
CA ALA A 295 -0.83 6.47 31.53
C ALA A 295 -2.23 6.63 32.15
N LYS A 296 -2.62 7.86 32.53
CA LYS A 296 -3.97 8.19 33.01
C LYS A 296 -4.98 8.48 31.88
N GLY A 297 -4.59 8.30 30.61
CA GLY A 297 -5.49 8.33 29.47
C GLY A 297 -6.07 9.70 29.19
N LEU A 298 -5.32 10.57 28.49
CA LEU A 298 -5.86 11.83 27.98
C LEU A 298 -6.90 11.54 26.87
N ARG A 299 -8.17 11.49 27.27
CA ARG A 299 -9.31 11.88 26.44
C ARG A 299 -9.75 13.24 26.98
N PHE A 300 -9.63 14.34 26.23
CA PHE A 300 -10.66 15.40 26.21
C PHE A 300 -10.41 16.50 25.17
N ALA A 301 -11.54 17.03 24.73
CA ALA A 301 -11.79 17.98 23.66
C ALA A 301 -11.28 19.41 23.93
N GLY A 302 -10.81 20.05 22.86
CA GLY A 302 -11.25 21.38 22.42
C GLY A 302 -11.18 22.55 23.41
N ARG A 303 -10.23 23.46 23.09
CA ARG A 303 -10.09 24.88 23.45
C ARG A 303 -9.09 25.23 24.55
N PHE A 304 -8.29 26.24 24.18
CA PHE A 304 -7.22 26.93 24.91
C PHE A 304 -5.84 26.28 24.87
N VAL A 305 -5.08 26.60 23.82
CA VAL A 305 -3.62 26.64 23.92
C VAL A 305 -3.06 27.84 23.14
N PRO A 306 -2.43 28.84 23.81
CA PRO A 306 -1.72 29.92 23.14
C PRO A 306 -0.25 29.54 22.82
N GLY A 307 0.30 30.09 21.73
CA GLY A 307 1.72 29.95 21.37
C GLY A 307 2.13 28.60 20.78
N LYS A 308 3.46 28.35 20.69
CA LYS A 308 4.21 27.24 20.02
C LYS A 308 3.73 25.78 20.28
N LEU A 309 2.61 25.59 20.97
CA LEU A 309 1.90 24.34 21.25
C LEU A 309 0.78 24.03 20.26
N ALA A 310 0.35 25.01 19.47
CA ALA A 310 -0.57 24.75 18.37
C ALA A 310 0.05 23.82 17.31
N VAL A 311 1.38 23.80 17.17
CA VAL A 311 2.08 23.08 16.09
C VAL A 311 1.77 21.58 16.04
N PRO A 312 1.97 20.78 17.11
CA PRO A 312 1.75 19.34 17.03
C PRO A 312 0.26 18.99 17.01
N LEU A 313 -0.58 19.79 17.69
CA LEU A 313 -2.02 19.60 17.70
C LEU A 313 -2.63 19.92 16.33
N SER A 314 -2.20 21.01 15.69
CA SER A 314 -2.61 21.38 14.33
C SER A 314 -2.09 20.41 13.29
N LEU A 315 -0.85 19.88 13.42
CA LEU A 315 -0.37 18.80 12.54
C LEU A 315 -1.18 17.51 12.70
N TRP A 316 -1.49 17.12 13.94
CA TRP A 316 -2.32 15.94 14.21
C TRP A 316 -3.76 16.12 13.76
N GLN A 317 -4.36 17.29 14.00
CA GLN A 317 -5.69 17.62 13.52
C GLN A 317 -5.73 17.74 11.99
N SER A 318 -4.65 18.22 11.36
CA SER A 318 -4.51 18.22 9.90
C SER A 318 -4.44 16.80 9.37
N TYR A 319 -3.62 15.94 9.98
CA TYR A 319 -3.55 14.52 9.65
C TYR A 319 -4.90 13.83 9.80
N ARG A 320 -5.58 13.98 10.95
CA ARG A 320 -6.93 13.44 11.16
C ARG A 320 -7.95 13.98 10.17
N ALA A 321 -7.83 15.25 9.79
CA ALA A 321 -8.71 15.85 8.80
C ALA A 321 -8.41 15.33 7.38
N PHE A 322 -7.16 15.01 7.04
CA PHE A 322 -6.80 14.35 5.79
C PHE A 322 -7.19 12.87 5.77
N GLU A 323 -7.00 12.15 6.88
CA GLU A 323 -7.47 10.77 7.08
C GLU A 323 -9.00 10.71 6.94
N GLN A 324 -9.72 11.54 7.68
CA GLN A 324 -11.18 11.63 7.57
C GLN A 324 -11.63 12.13 6.19
N SER A 325 -10.82 12.98 5.53
CA SER A 325 -11.08 13.37 4.15
C SER A 325 -10.96 12.17 3.22
N ALA A 326 -9.93 11.34 3.37
CA ALA A 326 -9.70 10.15 2.56
C ALA A 326 -10.77 9.08 2.81
N GLU A 327 -11.12 8.82 4.08
CA GLU A 327 -12.21 7.91 4.45
C GLU A 327 -13.56 8.40 3.94
N ALA A 328 -13.86 9.70 4.10
CA ALA A 328 -15.09 10.28 3.59
C ALA A 328 -15.13 10.31 2.05
N LEU A 329 -13.98 10.43 1.39
CA LEU A 329 -13.85 10.34 -0.06
C LEU A 329 -14.14 8.91 -0.53
N GLN A 330 -13.55 7.92 0.14
CA GLN A 330 -13.77 6.49 -0.09
C GLN A 330 -15.23 6.08 0.15
N ASP A 331 -15.92 6.75 1.09
CA ASP A 331 -17.34 6.54 1.38
C ASP A 331 -18.29 7.44 0.56
N HIS A 332 -17.79 8.18 -0.44
CA HIS A 332 -18.54 9.13 -1.29
C HIS A 332 -19.26 10.27 -0.55
N HIS A 333 -18.82 10.60 0.66
CA HIS A 333 -19.29 11.76 1.41
C HIS A 333 -18.52 13.03 1.00
N TRP A 334 -18.64 13.44 -0.27
CA TRP A 334 -17.88 14.54 -0.89
C TRP A 334 -17.87 15.86 -0.10
N LYS A 335 -19.00 16.23 0.50
CA LYS A 335 -19.09 17.43 1.34
C LYS A 335 -18.20 17.32 2.57
N THR A 336 -18.21 16.15 3.21
CA THR A 336 -17.36 15.85 4.37
C THR A 336 -15.91 15.77 3.94
N ALA A 337 -15.60 15.05 2.85
CA ALA A 337 -14.26 14.93 2.29
C ALA A 337 -13.64 16.30 2.00
N LEU A 338 -14.30 17.14 1.20
CA LEU A 338 -13.81 18.47 0.85
C LEU A 338 -13.70 19.38 2.08
N SER A 339 -14.68 19.34 3.00
CA SER A 339 -14.61 20.14 4.22
C SER A 339 -13.43 19.73 5.12
N SER A 340 -13.16 18.44 5.25
CA SER A 340 -12.06 17.92 6.05
C SER A 340 -10.71 18.20 5.38
N PHE A 341 -10.62 18.10 4.05
CA PHE A 341 -9.44 18.52 3.29
C PHE A 341 -9.13 20.01 3.48
N ILE A 342 -10.12 20.88 3.28
CA ILE A 342 -9.97 22.34 3.49
C ILE A 342 -9.61 22.62 4.95
N ASN A 343 -10.21 21.92 5.91
CA ASN A 343 -9.88 22.05 7.31
C ASN A 343 -8.42 21.65 7.58
N GLY A 344 -7.94 20.54 7.03
CA GLY A 344 -6.53 20.12 7.16
C GLY A 344 -5.57 21.12 6.51
N ALA A 345 -5.86 21.57 5.29
CA ALA A 345 -5.05 22.57 4.59
C ALA A 345 -5.03 23.93 5.32
N SER A 346 -6.17 24.38 5.84
CA SER A 346 -6.27 25.65 6.59
C SER A 346 -5.48 25.63 7.89
N GLN A 347 -5.45 24.49 8.58
CA GLN A 347 -4.64 24.31 9.78
C GLN A 347 -3.14 24.34 9.48
N LEU A 348 -2.71 23.79 8.33
CA LEU A 348 -1.32 23.90 7.87
C LEU A 348 -0.94 25.34 7.48
N VAL A 349 -1.84 26.09 6.87
CA VAL A 349 -1.60 27.51 6.51
C VAL A 349 -1.52 28.40 7.75
N GLU A 350 -2.44 28.24 8.71
CA GLU A 350 -2.40 28.97 9.98
C GLU A 350 -1.17 28.61 10.81
N LEU A 351 -0.72 27.35 10.74
CA LEU A 351 0.54 26.92 11.34
C LEU A 351 1.75 27.67 10.76
N GLY A 352 1.78 27.88 9.45
CA GLY A 352 2.83 28.63 8.76
C GLY A 352 2.95 30.09 9.21
N LYS A 353 1.85 30.71 9.67
CA LYS A 353 1.81 32.12 10.12
C LYS A 353 2.25 32.32 11.58
N VAL A 354 2.21 31.27 12.40
CA VAL A 354 2.41 31.34 13.87
C VAL A 354 3.85 30.94 14.28
N MET A 355 4.65 30.41 13.36
CA MET A 355 6.07 30.21 13.59
C MET A 355 6.80 31.56 13.51
N PRO A 356 7.66 31.91 14.49
CA PRO A 356 8.42 33.15 14.44
C PRO A 356 9.34 33.16 13.21
N ASP A 357 9.46 34.32 12.58
CA ASP A 357 10.57 34.63 11.69
C ASP A 357 11.86 34.63 12.51
N SER A 358 12.43 33.46 12.74
CA SER A 358 13.80 33.36 13.25
C SER A 358 14.73 33.86 12.15
N ALA A 359 15.56 34.84 12.53
CA ALA A 359 16.48 35.60 11.69
C ALA A 359 17.18 34.77 10.60
N SER A 360 17.18 35.32 9.38
CA SER A 360 18.18 35.14 8.31
C SER A 360 19.05 33.87 8.41
N GLY A 361 18.44 32.71 8.11
CA GLY A 361 19.20 31.59 7.57
C GLY A 361 19.77 31.98 6.19
N PRO A 362 20.83 31.30 5.71
CA PRO A 362 21.35 31.56 4.37
C PRO A 362 20.24 31.43 3.34
N THR A 363 20.12 32.41 2.44
CA THR A 363 19.16 32.36 1.33
C THR A 363 19.49 31.14 0.46
N PRO A 364 18.53 30.26 0.15
CA PRO A 364 18.82 29.08 -0.67
C PRO A 364 19.33 29.51 -2.04
N SER A 365 20.51 29.02 -2.41
CA SER A 365 21.07 29.21 -3.77
C SER A 365 20.40 28.23 -4.72
N ALA A 366 19.92 28.71 -5.87
CA ALA A 366 19.47 27.85 -6.94
C ALA A 366 20.66 27.10 -7.56
N SER A 367 20.70 25.77 -7.44
CA SER A 367 21.67 24.95 -8.19
C SER A 367 21.26 24.83 -9.66
N ALA A 368 22.23 24.90 -10.56
CA ALA A 368 21.98 24.77 -12.00
C ALA A 368 21.70 23.31 -12.43
N ASP A 369 22.16 22.33 -11.64
CA ASP A 369 21.81 20.91 -11.77
C ASP A 369 20.73 20.59 -10.72
N THR A 370 19.50 20.35 -11.18
CA THR A 370 18.40 19.89 -10.33
C THR A 370 18.27 18.39 -10.51
N PRO A 371 18.31 17.58 -9.44
CA PRO A 371 18.07 16.14 -9.54
C PRO A 371 16.73 15.87 -10.24
N GLU A 372 16.67 14.82 -11.06
CA GLU A 372 15.41 14.45 -11.70
C GLU A 372 14.34 14.13 -10.63
N PRO A 373 13.12 14.67 -10.79
CA PRO A 373 12.04 14.40 -9.85
C PRO A 373 11.62 12.94 -9.97
N ILE A 374 11.87 12.18 -8.90
CA ILE A 374 11.35 10.83 -8.77
C ILE A 374 9.90 10.92 -8.34
N ASP A 375 8.98 10.35 -9.11
CA ASP A 375 7.59 10.23 -8.72
C ASP A 375 7.44 9.18 -7.62
N VAL A 376 7.57 9.59 -6.36
CA VAL A 376 7.39 8.74 -5.17
C VAL A 376 5.94 8.26 -5.00
N THR A 377 5.00 8.88 -5.72
CA THR A 377 3.60 8.47 -5.73
C THR A 377 3.25 7.56 -6.91
N ALA A 378 4.21 7.27 -7.80
CA ALA A 378 4.01 6.41 -8.94
C ALA A 378 3.44 5.05 -8.48
N PRO A 379 2.40 4.54 -9.17
CA PRO A 379 1.77 3.28 -8.78
C PRO A 379 2.78 2.13 -8.65
N ALA A 380 3.73 2.00 -9.57
CA ALA A 380 4.78 0.97 -9.50
C ALA A 380 5.63 0.99 -8.20
N ARG A 381 5.67 2.11 -7.47
CA ARG A 381 6.38 2.24 -6.17
C ARG A 381 5.44 2.05 -4.98
N THR A 382 4.25 2.65 -5.04
CA THR A 382 3.30 2.66 -3.91
C THR A 382 2.52 1.34 -3.80
N GLN A 383 2.28 0.64 -4.91
CA GLN A 383 1.57 -0.64 -4.94
C GLN A 383 2.33 -1.78 -4.27
N LEU A 384 3.65 -1.69 -4.20
CA LEU A 384 4.51 -2.70 -3.58
C LEU A 384 4.81 -2.42 -2.10
N GLN A 385 4.28 -1.33 -1.53
CA GLN A 385 4.68 -0.86 -0.20
C GLN A 385 4.47 -1.90 0.91
N SER A 386 3.45 -2.75 0.81
CA SER A 386 3.20 -3.84 1.76
C SER A 386 4.21 -5.00 1.68
N TYR A 387 4.99 -5.07 0.60
CA TYR A 387 6.02 -6.09 0.36
C TYR A 387 7.43 -5.57 0.62
N GLU A 388 7.60 -4.27 0.89
CA GLU A 388 8.91 -3.68 1.16
C GLU A 388 9.54 -4.31 2.41
N ALA A 389 10.74 -4.87 2.23
CA ALA A 389 11.57 -5.39 3.30
C ALA A 389 12.31 -4.22 3.98
N GLY A 390 11.54 -3.36 4.66
CA GLY A 390 12.02 -2.07 5.18
C GLY A 390 13.07 -2.14 6.27
N ASP A 391 13.36 -3.32 6.84
CA ASP A 391 14.36 -3.55 7.88
C ASP A 391 15.60 -4.33 7.40
N VAL A 392 15.65 -4.69 6.13
CA VAL A 392 16.78 -5.38 5.48
C VAL A 392 17.82 -4.36 4.98
N GLU A 393 19.09 -4.73 5.10
CA GLU A 393 20.22 -3.95 4.59
C GLU A 393 21.00 -4.81 3.58
N LEU A 394 20.92 -4.47 2.29
CA LEU A 394 21.49 -5.30 1.22
C LEU A 394 23.00 -5.51 1.38
N ASN A 395 23.71 -4.50 1.89
CA ASN A 395 25.14 -4.54 2.11
C ASN A 395 25.58 -5.45 3.28
N GLN A 396 24.67 -5.89 4.15
CA GLN A 396 24.98 -6.76 5.30
C GLN A 396 24.58 -8.22 5.05
N ILE A 397 23.67 -8.49 4.11
CA ILE A 397 23.15 -9.84 3.88
C ILE A 397 24.02 -10.68 2.94
N GLY A 398 24.88 -10.06 2.11
CA GLY A 398 25.82 -10.76 1.23
C GLY A 398 26.17 -9.95 -0.03
N ALA A 399 27.08 -10.48 -0.85
CA ALA A 399 27.31 -9.94 -2.19
C ALA A 399 26.18 -10.36 -3.13
N ALA A 400 25.86 -9.52 -4.12
CA ALA A 400 24.93 -9.87 -5.17
C ALA A 400 25.49 -11.02 -6.04
N ASP A 401 24.62 -11.91 -6.49
CA ASP A 401 24.92 -12.86 -7.55
C ASP A 401 25.01 -12.18 -8.93
N ALA A 402 25.29 -12.95 -9.98
CA ALA A 402 25.39 -12.43 -11.36
C ALA A 402 24.07 -11.80 -11.83
N GLU A 403 22.95 -12.29 -11.29
CA GLU A 403 21.59 -11.81 -11.49
C GLU A 403 21.21 -10.67 -10.52
N GLY A 404 22.16 -10.06 -9.80
CA GLY A 404 21.89 -8.92 -8.93
C GLY A 404 20.97 -9.23 -7.73
N ARG A 405 20.83 -10.51 -7.35
CA ARG A 405 20.04 -10.97 -6.21
C ARG A 405 20.94 -11.14 -5.00
N TYR A 406 20.39 -10.84 -3.83
CA TYR A 406 21.09 -10.91 -2.55
C TYR A 406 20.51 -12.05 -1.73
N THR A 407 21.36 -12.93 -1.21
CA THR A 407 20.94 -14.06 -0.38
C THR A 407 21.42 -13.86 1.05
N ALA A 408 20.49 -13.77 2.00
CA ALA A 408 20.82 -13.65 3.42
C ALA A 408 21.42 -14.94 3.96
N ILE A 409 22.63 -14.83 4.52
CA ILE A 409 23.45 -15.97 4.97
C ILE A 409 22.78 -16.77 6.10
N ASP A 410 22.03 -16.09 6.97
CA ASP A 410 21.40 -16.64 8.16
C ASP A 410 20.09 -17.40 7.87
N THR A 411 19.29 -16.88 6.95
CA THR A 411 17.91 -17.34 6.68
C THR A 411 17.76 -18.01 5.31
N GLY A 412 18.74 -17.86 4.41
CA GLY A 412 18.66 -18.32 3.02
C GLY A 412 17.66 -17.54 2.16
N ARG A 413 17.02 -16.49 2.71
CA ARG A 413 16.03 -15.67 2.01
C ARG A 413 16.72 -14.81 0.95
N ARG A 414 16.03 -14.62 -0.18
CA ARG A 414 16.53 -13.88 -1.33
C ARG A 414 15.84 -12.53 -1.46
N TYR A 415 16.60 -11.52 -1.85
CA TYR A 415 16.15 -10.14 -1.96
C TYR A 415 16.66 -9.50 -3.24
N VAL A 416 15.90 -8.58 -3.80
CA VAL A 416 16.29 -7.78 -4.97
C VAL A 416 15.92 -6.31 -4.79
N PRO A 417 16.74 -5.39 -5.35
CA PRO A 417 16.35 -3.99 -5.45
C PRO A 417 15.42 -3.79 -6.66
N VAL A 418 14.25 -3.18 -6.43
CA VAL A 418 13.31 -2.75 -7.47
C VAL A 418 12.97 -1.28 -7.24
N GLN A 419 13.23 -0.41 -8.22
CA GLN A 419 12.93 1.03 -8.13
C GLN A 419 13.49 1.72 -6.87
N GLY A 420 14.64 1.24 -6.36
CA GLY A 420 15.30 1.83 -5.19
C GLY A 420 14.84 1.29 -3.84
N LYS A 421 13.93 0.31 -3.84
CA LYS A 421 13.41 -0.35 -2.65
C LYS A 421 13.78 -1.82 -2.64
N VAL A 422 13.78 -2.43 -1.45
CA VAL A 422 14.21 -3.82 -1.24
C VAL A 422 13.00 -4.72 -1.09
N PHE A 423 12.94 -5.79 -1.86
CA PHE A 423 11.85 -6.77 -1.82
C PHE A 423 12.41 -8.17 -1.61
N GLN A 424 11.73 -8.96 -0.78
CA GLN A 424 11.99 -10.39 -0.69
C GLN A 424 11.42 -11.07 -1.95
N ILE A 425 12.15 -12.03 -2.50
CA ILE A 425 11.73 -12.81 -3.66
C ILE A 425 11.84 -14.31 -3.44
N GLU A 426 10.99 -15.04 -4.17
CA GLU A 426 11.07 -16.48 -4.37
C GLU A 426 11.12 -16.77 -5.88
N ASP A 427 11.95 -17.71 -6.32
CA ASP A 427 11.93 -18.16 -7.71
C ASP A 427 10.71 -19.06 -7.92
N ARG A 428 9.76 -18.62 -8.74
CA ARG A 428 8.51 -19.35 -9.02
C ARG A 428 8.22 -19.35 -10.52
N ALA A 429 8.32 -20.51 -11.17
CA ALA A 429 8.02 -20.72 -12.60
C ALA A 429 8.75 -19.77 -13.57
N VAL A 430 10.07 -20.00 -13.74
CA VAL A 430 10.95 -19.30 -14.70
C VAL A 430 11.25 -17.84 -14.34
N VAL A 431 10.37 -17.14 -13.59
CA VAL A 431 10.50 -15.71 -13.25
C VAL A 431 10.42 -15.48 -11.72
N PRO A 432 11.24 -14.62 -11.09
CA PRO A 432 11.15 -14.35 -9.65
C PRO A 432 9.86 -13.64 -9.26
N GLN A 433 9.26 -14.01 -8.13
CA GLN A 433 8.07 -13.39 -7.58
C GLN A 433 8.40 -12.64 -6.29
N ILE A 434 7.90 -11.41 -6.12
CA ILE A 434 7.95 -10.70 -4.83
C ILE A 434 7.10 -11.46 -3.81
N VAL A 435 7.57 -11.60 -2.58
CA VAL A 435 6.81 -12.23 -1.49
C VAL A 435 6.93 -11.43 -0.19
N ASN A 436 5.98 -11.60 0.72
CA ASN A 436 6.13 -11.19 2.11
C ASN A 436 5.69 -12.34 3.06
N ALA A 437 5.64 -12.09 4.36
CA ALA A 437 5.30 -13.11 5.36
C ALA A 437 3.84 -13.63 5.26
N GLU A 438 2.95 -12.92 4.57
CA GLU A 438 1.51 -13.19 4.56
C GLU A 438 0.99 -13.62 3.17
N GLN A 439 1.62 -13.18 2.09
CA GLN A 439 1.14 -13.39 0.72
C GLN A 439 2.26 -13.28 -0.34
N ALA A 440 2.01 -13.91 -1.50
CA ALA A 440 2.77 -13.69 -2.72
C ALA A 440 2.37 -12.36 -3.38
N GLY A 441 3.29 -11.74 -4.10
CA GLY A 441 3.15 -10.48 -4.82
C GLY A 441 3.37 -10.65 -6.33
N PRO A 442 3.64 -9.58 -7.08
CA PRO A 442 3.81 -9.66 -8.53
C PRO A 442 5.10 -10.37 -8.94
N TYR A 443 5.12 -10.85 -10.19
CA TYR A 443 6.33 -11.35 -10.84
C TYR A 443 7.26 -10.21 -11.25
N LEU A 444 8.54 -10.53 -11.40
CA LEU A 444 9.61 -9.59 -11.73
C LEU A 444 10.32 -10.01 -13.00
N GLN A 445 10.28 -9.15 -14.01
CA GLN A 445 11.17 -9.28 -15.15
C GLN A 445 12.48 -8.51 -14.92
N ARG A 446 13.54 -8.96 -15.61
CA ARG A 446 14.83 -8.28 -15.61
C ARG A 446 15.02 -7.59 -16.95
N ASP A 447 15.17 -6.26 -16.93
CA ASP A 447 15.59 -5.48 -18.09
C ASP A 447 17.07 -5.11 -17.92
N GLY A 448 17.94 -5.82 -18.64
CA GLY A 448 19.40 -5.68 -18.52
C GLY A 448 19.93 -5.99 -17.12
N SER A 449 20.27 -4.95 -16.35
CA SER A 449 20.77 -5.04 -14.98
C SER A 449 19.76 -4.64 -13.90
N GLN A 450 18.54 -4.23 -14.28
CA GLN A 450 17.51 -3.74 -13.36
C GLN A 450 16.34 -4.72 -13.29
N TRP A 451 15.81 -4.90 -12.07
CA TRP A 451 14.57 -5.63 -11.85
C TRP A 451 13.38 -4.66 -11.95
N SER A 452 12.34 -5.09 -12.66
CA SER A 452 11.08 -4.36 -12.82
C SER A 452 9.90 -5.33 -12.73
N LEU A 453 8.69 -4.80 -12.56
CA LEU A 453 7.47 -5.62 -12.54
C LEU A 453 7.26 -6.27 -13.91
N ASP A 454 6.92 -7.55 -13.91
CA ASP A 454 6.53 -8.28 -15.12
C ASP A 454 5.13 -7.81 -15.58
N PRO A 455 4.97 -7.29 -16.81
CA PRO A 455 3.69 -6.87 -17.34
C PRO A 455 2.76 -8.04 -17.72
N ASP A 456 3.27 -9.26 -17.89
CA ASP A 456 2.46 -10.45 -18.18
C ASP A 456 1.89 -11.02 -16.88
N GLU A 457 0.88 -10.33 -16.36
CA GLU A 457 0.05 -10.80 -15.26
C GLU A 457 -0.65 -12.10 -15.67
N HIS A 458 -0.29 -13.21 -15.02
CA HIS A 458 -1.16 -14.37 -14.91
C HIS A 458 -2.35 -13.95 -14.04
N SER A 459 -3.34 -13.28 -14.65
CA SER A 459 -4.52 -12.75 -13.98
C SER A 459 -5.30 -13.89 -13.35
N VAL A 460 -5.06 -14.13 -12.06
CA VAL A 460 -5.84 -15.09 -11.29
C VAL A 460 -7.15 -14.40 -10.91
N HIS A 461 -8.22 -14.74 -11.62
CA HIS A 461 -9.58 -14.34 -11.28
C HIS A 461 -10.02 -15.04 -9.99
N PHE A 462 -9.77 -14.41 -8.84
CA PHE A 462 -10.16 -14.93 -7.52
C PHE A 462 -11.64 -14.61 -7.17
N GLY A 463 -12.56 -14.74 -8.12
CA GLY A 463 -13.96 -14.32 -7.97
C GLY A 463 -14.72 -15.08 -6.87
N LYS A 464 -14.53 -16.40 -6.74
CA LYS A 464 -15.24 -17.20 -5.72
C LYS A 464 -14.41 -17.83 -4.60
N ALA A 465 -13.08 -17.91 -4.72
CA ALA A 465 -12.23 -18.49 -3.69
C ALA A 465 -12.19 -17.63 -2.39
N MET A 466 -12.52 -16.34 -2.50
CA MET A 466 -12.33 -15.36 -1.41
C MET A 466 -13.58 -15.06 -0.58
N SER A 467 -14.74 -15.63 -0.91
CA SER A 467 -15.97 -15.44 -0.12
C SER A 467 -15.86 -16.22 1.21
N ARG A 468 -15.27 -15.59 2.23
CA ARG A 468 -15.15 -16.13 3.59
C ARG A 468 -16.24 -15.50 4.46
N LEU A 469 -17.39 -16.19 4.50
CA LEU A 469 -18.44 -16.09 5.52
C LEU A 469 -19.34 -14.82 5.49
N HIS A 470 -20.61 -15.03 5.09
CA HIS A 470 -21.87 -14.57 5.72
C HIS A 470 -21.86 -13.21 6.43
N ASN A 471 -22.68 -12.30 5.88
CA ASN A 471 -23.44 -11.19 6.50
C ASN A 471 -23.14 -9.81 5.89
N LYS A 472 -24.17 -8.97 5.73
CA LYS A 472 -24.17 -7.67 5.02
C LYS A 472 -23.12 -6.65 5.52
N TYR A 473 -22.72 -6.76 6.79
CA TYR A 473 -21.65 -5.92 7.38
C TYR A 473 -20.23 -6.36 6.98
N LYS A 474 -20.05 -7.58 6.45
CA LYS A 474 -18.77 -8.10 5.98
C LYS A 474 -18.52 -7.84 4.50
N THR A 475 -19.53 -7.74 3.66
CA THR A 475 -19.37 -7.39 2.23
C THR A 475 -18.63 -6.07 2.05
N GLN A 476 -18.96 -5.05 2.86
CA GLN A 476 -18.24 -3.78 2.83
C GLN A 476 -16.79 -3.91 3.31
N VAL A 477 -16.53 -4.79 4.28
CA VAL A 477 -15.18 -5.06 4.78
C VAL A 477 -14.35 -5.81 3.73
N GLU A 478 -14.90 -6.82 3.06
CA GLU A 478 -14.25 -7.56 1.97
C GLU A 478 -13.94 -6.64 0.78
N VAL A 479 -14.90 -5.82 0.34
CA VAL A 479 -14.69 -4.86 -0.75
C VAL A 479 -13.61 -3.84 -0.36
N ARG A 480 -13.64 -3.30 0.88
CA ARG A 480 -12.61 -2.37 1.39
C ARG A 480 -11.26 -3.02 1.63
N HIS A 481 -11.17 -4.35 1.73
CA HIS A 481 -9.88 -5.03 1.77
C HIS A 481 -9.28 -5.19 0.36
N LEU A 482 -10.11 -5.24 -0.68
CA LEU A 482 -9.67 -5.48 -2.05
C LEU A 482 -9.45 -4.20 -2.84
N ILE A 483 -10.33 -3.20 -2.69
CA ILE A 483 -10.29 -1.95 -3.46
C ILE A 483 -10.59 -0.71 -2.62
N ASN A 484 -9.97 0.40 -3.02
CA ASN A 484 -10.43 1.74 -2.72
C ASN A 484 -11.61 2.08 -3.64
N VAL A 485 -12.83 2.15 -3.10
CA VAL A 485 -14.01 2.50 -3.89
C VAL A 485 -13.97 3.98 -4.27
N GLU A 486 -13.94 4.26 -5.58
CA GLU A 486 -13.82 5.61 -6.16
C GLU A 486 -15.18 6.16 -6.62
N ALA A 487 -16.04 5.29 -7.17
CA ALA A 487 -17.40 5.65 -7.60
C ALA A 487 -18.36 4.47 -7.50
N ARG A 488 -19.58 4.69 -7.00
CA ARG A 488 -20.66 3.69 -6.95
C ARG A 488 -21.89 4.16 -7.73
N GLY A 489 -22.32 3.33 -8.68
CA GLY A 489 -23.43 3.57 -9.58
C GLY A 489 -23.03 4.38 -10.81
N MET A 490 -23.76 4.18 -11.91
CA MET A 490 -23.39 4.75 -13.21
C MET A 490 -23.44 6.29 -13.23
N ASP A 491 -24.30 6.92 -12.44
CA ASP A 491 -24.32 8.38 -12.31
C ASP A 491 -23.02 8.95 -11.72
N ALA A 492 -22.53 8.36 -10.63
CA ALA A 492 -21.26 8.78 -10.01
C ALA A 492 -20.07 8.48 -10.93
N ILE A 493 -20.07 7.30 -11.57
CA ILE A 493 -19.01 6.91 -12.50
C ILE A 493 -18.97 7.86 -13.71
N ARG A 494 -20.12 8.23 -14.29
CA ARG A 494 -20.18 9.20 -15.40
C ARG A 494 -19.64 10.57 -15.01
N GLN A 495 -19.88 11.01 -13.78
CA GLN A 495 -19.41 12.31 -13.30
C GLN A 495 -17.90 12.34 -13.06
N LEU A 496 -17.33 11.26 -12.50
CA LEU A 496 -15.93 11.20 -12.08
C LEU A 496 -15.01 10.64 -13.18
N TYR A 497 -15.51 9.67 -13.94
CA TYR A 497 -14.77 8.90 -14.94
C TYR A 497 -15.62 8.69 -16.21
N PRO A 498 -15.87 9.74 -17.01
CA PRO A 498 -16.75 9.66 -18.18
C PRO A 498 -16.30 8.60 -19.21
N ASP A 499 -15.00 8.45 -19.43
CA ASP A 499 -14.46 7.42 -20.33
C ASP A 499 -14.68 6.00 -19.80
N ARG A 500 -14.46 5.78 -18.50
CA ARG A 500 -14.74 4.49 -17.84
C ARG A 500 -16.23 4.16 -17.90
N ALA A 501 -17.10 5.14 -17.70
CA ALA A 501 -18.54 4.96 -17.84
C ALA A 501 -18.92 4.53 -19.27
N LYS A 502 -18.32 5.16 -20.29
CA LYS A 502 -18.52 4.78 -21.69
C LYS A 502 -18.09 3.33 -21.94
N GLN A 503 -16.90 2.94 -21.47
CA GLN A 503 -16.39 1.57 -21.61
C GLN A 503 -17.29 0.53 -20.91
N ILE A 504 -17.80 0.82 -19.71
CA ILE A 504 -18.77 -0.05 -19.01
C ILE A 504 -20.05 -0.23 -19.83
N VAL A 505 -20.59 0.86 -20.39
CA VAL A 505 -21.80 0.78 -21.22
C VAL A 505 -21.55 -0.03 -22.49
N GLN A 506 -20.45 0.25 -23.21
CA GLN A 506 -20.10 -0.44 -24.45
C GLN A 506 -19.85 -1.94 -24.22
N SER A 507 -19.14 -2.30 -23.15
CA SER A 507 -18.90 -3.69 -22.79
C SER A 507 -20.17 -4.41 -22.37
N LEU A 508 -21.11 -3.74 -21.67
CA LEU A 508 -22.42 -4.30 -21.36
C LEU A 508 -23.26 -4.52 -22.62
N GLU A 509 -23.25 -3.58 -23.57
CA GLU A 509 -23.92 -3.73 -24.87
C GLU A 509 -23.37 -4.92 -25.66
N LEU A 510 -22.04 -5.08 -25.72
CA LEU A 510 -21.40 -6.21 -26.37
C LEU A 510 -21.69 -7.54 -25.66
N ALA A 511 -21.68 -7.55 -24.32
CA ALA A 511 -22.06 -8.73 -23.54
C ALA A 511 -23.53 -9.14 -23.79
N ARG A 512 -24.44 -8.16 -23.90
CA ARG A 512 -25.85 -8.39 -24.29
C ARG A 512 -25.96 -8.94 -25.70
N TYR A 513 -25.18 -8.42 -26.64
CA TYR A 513 -25.11 -8.92 -28.01
C TYR A 513 -24.68 -10.39 -28.04
N TYR A 514 -23.59 -10.76 -27.35
CA TYR A 514 -23.16 -12.15 -27.23
C TYR A 514 -24.22 -13.04 -26.56
N ALA A 515 -24.81 -12.57 -25.46
CA ALA A 515 -25.85 -13.32 -24.75
C ALA A 515 -27.10 -13.59 -25.62
N PHE A 516 -27.56 -12.60 -26.36
CA PHE A 516 -28.71 -12.71 -27.25
C PHE A 516 -28.44 -13.68 -28.41
N ASN A 517 -27.34 -13.48 -29.13
CA ASN A 517 -26.96 -14.33 -30.26
C ASN A 517 -26.69 -15.77 -29.83
N SER A 518 -26.08 -15.97 -28.67
CA SER A 518 -25.85 -17.29 -28.07
C SER A 518 -27.17 -18.05 -27.89
N LEU A 519 -28.18 -17.40 -27.29
CA LEU A 519 -29.51 -18.02 -27.12
C LEU A 519 -30.19 -18.31 -28.45
N TYR A 520 -30.07 -17.42 -29.43
CA TYR A 520 -30.63 -17.60 -30.77
C TYR A 520 -30.00 -18.79 -31.49
N ASN A 521 -28.67 -18.80 -31.58
CA ASN A 521 -27.90 -19.86 -32.24
C ASN A 521 -28.11 -21.22 -31.56
N LEU A 522 -28.20 -21.27 -30.23
CA LEU A 522 -28.52 -22.49 -29.49
C LEU A 522 -29.94 -22.98 -29.77
N GLY A 523 -30.90 -22.06 -29.96
CA GLY A 523 -32.27 -22.37 -30.35
C GLY A 523 -32.38 -23.00 -31.74
N GLN A 524 -31.61 -22.49 -32.71
CA GLN A 524 -31.51 -23.07 -34.06
C GLN A 524 -30.95 -24.51 -33.99
N LEU A 525 -29.85 -24.71 -33.27
CA LEU A 525 -29.24 -26.03 -33.10
C LEU A 525 -30.19 -27.02 -32.41
N GLY A 526 -30.91 -26.58 -31.37
CA GLY A 526 -31.90 -27.40 -30.67
C GLY A 526 -33.15 -27.75 -31.49
N SER A 527 -33.39 -27.04 -32.59
CA SER A 527 -34.51 -27.29 -33.52
C SER A 527 -34.12 -28.24 -34.67
N GLY A 528 -32.90 -28.79 -34.64
CA GLY A 528 -32.40 -29.70 -35.66
C GLY A 528 -31.88 -29.03 -36.94
N GLN A 529 -31.68 -27.70 -36.92
CA GLN A 529 -31.07 -26.99 -38.04
C GLN A 529 -29.55 -27.23 -38.06
N SER A 530 -28.98 -27.46 -39.24
CA SER A 530 -27.55 -27.68 -39.39
C SER A 530 -26.78 -26.39 -39.14
N ASN A 531 -25.89 -26.41 -38.15
CA ASN A 531 -24.98 -25.31 -37.85
C ASN A 531 -23.57 -25.86 -37.66
N SER A 532 -22.83 -25.98 -38.77
CA SER A 532 -21.51 -26.63 -38.79
C SER A 532 -20.49 -25.94 -37.90
N ARG A 533 -20.53 -24.60 -37.79
CA ARG A 533 -19.63 -23.82 -36.92
C ARG A 533 -19.86 -24.17 -35.46
N LEU A 534 -21.10 -24.03 -35.01
CA LEU A 534 -21.44 -24.20 -33.61
C LEU A 534 -21.31 -25.65 -33.18
N GLU A 535 -21.71 -26.58 -34.03
CA GLU A 535 -21.55 -28.01 -33.78
C GLU A 535 -20.07 -28.39 -33.65
N ALA A 536 -19.20 -27.92 -34.56
CA ALA A 536 -17.76 -28.17 -34.47
C ALA A 536 -17.16 -27.59 -33.18
N PHE A 537 -17.51 -26.35 -32.84
CA PHE A 537 -17.03 -25.71 -31.62
C PHE A 537 -17.48 -26.47 -30.36
N ILE A 538 -18.77 -26.82 -30.23
CA ILE A 538 -19.29 -27.53 -29.06
C ILE A 538 -18.64 -28.92 -28.92
N LYS A 539 -18.42 -29.64 -30.03
CA LYS A 539 -17.72 -30.93 -30.02
C LYS A 539 -16.30 -30.80 -29.47
N THR A 540 -15.54 -29.82 -29.97
CA THR A 540 -14.17 -29.56 -29.50
C THR A 540 -14.14 -29.04 -28.07
N PHE A 541 -15.09 -28.19 -27.67
CA PHE A 541 -15.12 -27.55 -26.36
C PHE A 541 -15.45 -28.53 -25.23
N PHE A 542 -16.30 -29.53 -25.47
CA PHE A 542 -16.68 -30.54 -24.47
C PHE A 542 -16.00 -31.90 -24.67
N ASP A 543 -15.19 -32.07 -25.73
CA ASP A 543 -14.66 -33.35 -26.19
C ASP A 543 -15.74 -34.42 -26.31
N VAL A 544 -16.71 -34.16 -27.20
CA VAL A 544 -17.81 -35.08 -27.50
C VAL A 544 -17.90 -35.34 -29.00
N ASP A 545 -18.24 -36.57 -29.37
CA ASP A 545 -18.38 -36.95 -30.79
C ASP A 545 -19.63 -36.34 -31.44
N ASN A 546 -20.70 -36.20 -30.66
CA ASN A 546 -22.01 -35.75 -31.11
C ASN A 546 -22.61 -34.74 -30.14
N VAL A 547 -23.29 -33.72 -30.69
CA VAL A 547 -24.05 -32.74 -29.90
C VAL A 547 -25.49 -33.22 -29.79
N ASP A 548 -25.83 -33.86 -28.66
CA ASP A 548 -27.16 -34.40 -28.43
C ASP A 548 -28.11 -33.40 -27.73
N GLU A 549 -29.39 -33.74 -27.68
CA GLU A 549 -30.42 -32.90 -27.03
C GLU A 549 -30.14 -32.69 -25.53
N SER A 550 -29.51 -33.66 -24.87
CA SER A 550 -29.15 -33.59 -23.45
C SER A 550 -28.10 -32.50 -23.20
N LEU A 551 -27.05 -32.45 -24.03
CA LEU A 551 -26.00 -31.43 -23.97
C LEU A 551 -26.58 -30.04 -24.25
N ILE A 552 -27.39 -29.90 -25.31
CA ILE A 552 -28.06 -28.62 -25.64
C ILE A 552 -28.92 -28.15 -24.47
N LYS A 553 -29.69 -29.06 -23.85
CA LYS A 553 -30.53 -28.74 -22.70
C LYS A 553 -29.72 -28.32 -21.47
N ARG A 554 -28.56 -28.94 -21.22
CA ARG A 554 -27.65 -28.56 -20.13
C ARG A 554 -27.04 -27.18 -20.37
N ILE A 555 -26.50 -26.92 -21.58
CA ILE A 555 -25.98 -25.60 -21.95
C ILE A 555 -27.07 -24.55 -21.76
N LYS A 556 -28.27 -24.77 -22.32
CA LYS A 556 -29.41 -23.86 -22.20
C LYS A 556 -29.78 -23.59 -20.74
N HIS A 557 -29.83 -24.62 -19.90
CA HIS A 557 -30.15 -24.48 -18.48
C HIS A 557 -29.13 -23.58 -17.75
N THR A 558 -27.84 -23.72 -18.07
CA THR A 558 -26.77 -22.96 -17.44
C THR A 558 -26.70 -21.50 -17.91
N ILE A 559 -26.85 -21.23 -19.22
CA ILE A 559 -26.66 -19.87 -19.75
C ILE A 559 -27.90 -18.97 -19.63
N VAL A 560 -29.11 -19.53 -19.63
CA VAL A 560 -30.35 -18.73 -19.65
C VAL A 560 -30.48 -17.77 -18.44
N PRO A 561 -30.21 -18.16 -17.19
CA PRO A 561 -30.27 -17.25 -16.05
C PRO A 561 -29.35 -16.03 -16.21
N LEU A 562 -28.10 -16.27 -16.61
CA LEU A 562 -27.10 -15.26 -16.91
C LEU A 562 -27.53 -14.34 -18.06
N CYS A 563 -27.94 -14.90 -19.20
CA CYS A 563 -28.39 -14.11 -20.35
C CYS A 563 -29.60 -13.23 -19.99
N LYS A 564 -30.55 -13.75 -19.20
CA LYS A 564 -31.70 -12.97 -18.71
C LYS A 564 -31.26 -11.80 -17.82
N ALA A 565 -30.28 -12.03 -16.94
CA ALA A 565 -29.77 -10.99 -16.07
C ALA A 565 -29.02 -9.88 -16.81
N LEU A 566 -28.31 -10.21 -17.90
CA LEU A 566 -27.62 -9.22 -18.74
C LEU A 566 -28.60 -8.28 -19.47
N VAL A 567 -29.80 -8.75 -19.81
CA VAL A 567 -30.85 -7.96 -20.46
C VAL A 567 -31.90 -7.42 -19.48
N ASP A 568 -31.62 -7.47 -18.17
CA ASP A 568 -32.54 -6.93 -17.16
C ASP A 568 -32.65 -5.40 -17.33
N PRO A 569 -33.86 -4.84 -17.52
CA PRO A 569 -34.07 -3.40 -17.71
C PRO A 569 -33.60 -2.53 -16.53
N SER A 570 -33.46 -3.10 -15.34
CA SER A 570 -32.91 -2.37 -14.17
C SER A 570 -31.46 -1.91 -14.38
N LEU A 571 -30.71 -2.56 -15.29
CA LEU A 571 -29.36 -2.14 -15.66
C LEU A 571 -29.34 -0.88 -16.54
N ASP A 572 -30.47 -0.54 -17.17
CA ASP A 572 -30.58 0.67 -18.01
C ASP A 572 -30.99 1.92 -17.21
N GLN A 573 -31.36 1.73 -15.94
CA GLN A 573 -31.70 2.84 -15.04
C GLN A 573 -30.44 3.65 -14.72
N LEU A 574 -30.46 4.96 -14.99
CA LEU A 574 -29.29 5.83 -14.81
C LEU A 574 -28.72 5.77 -13.38
N ASP A 575 -29.59 5.62 -12.39
CA ASP A 575 -29.29 5.64 -10.96
C ASP A 575 -28.98 4.26 -10.34
N HIS A 576 -28.86 3.21 -11.16
CA HIS A 576 -28.56 1.88 -10.62
C HIS A 576 -27.18 1.87 -9.95
N LYS A 577 -27.09 1.24 -8.77
CA LYS A 577 -25.88 1.24 -7.90
C LYS A 577 -25.03 -0.02 -8.01
N ARG A 578 -25.30 -0.83 -9.03
CA ARG A 578 -24.73 -2.18 -9.19
C ARG A 578 -23.28 -2.15 -9.67
N PHE A 579 -22.89 -1.11 -10.38
CA PHE A 579 -21.52 -0.98 -10.88
C PHE A 579 -20.71 -0.11 -9.94
N VAL A 580 -19.55 -0.61 -9.55
CA VAL A 580 -18.64 0.06 -8.62
C VAL A 580 -17.28 0.13 -9.30
N VAL A 581 -16.69 1.31 -9.36
CA VAL A 581 -15.32 1.52 -9.82
C VAL A 581 -14.44 1.84 -8.62
N GLY A 582 -13.29 1.20 -8.54
CA GLY A 582 -12.29 1.49 -7.53
C GLY A 582 -10.89 1.15 -8.01
N SER A 583 -9.89 1.51 -7.22
CA SER A 583 -8.50 1.12 -7.44
C SER A 583 -8.10 -0.01 -6.49
N SER A 584 -7.40 -1.01 -6.99
CA SER A 584 -7.00 -2.17 -6.19
C SER A 584 -6.03 -1.80 -5.07
N HIS A 585 -6.21 -2.40 -3.89
CA HIS A 585 -5.19 -2.38 -2.83
C HIS A 585 -3.97 -3.22 -3.18
N TYR A 586 -4.16 -4.22 -4.04
CA TYR A 586 -3.13 -5.15 -4.49
C TYR A 586 -3.18 -5.30 -6.02
N PRO A 587 -2.88 -4.23 -6.77
CA PRO A 587 -3.02 -4.23 -8.23
C PRO A 587 -2.10 -5.23 -8.92
N ALA A 588 -0.97 -5.54 -8.30
CA ALA A 588 -0.08 -6.63 -8.66
C ALA A 588 -0.72 -8.03 -8.73
N ILE A 589 -1.89 -8.23 -8.10
CA ILE A 589 -2.65 -9.49 -8.17
C ILE A 589 -3.41 -9.61 -9.50
N GLY A 590 -3.55 -8.51 -10.26
CA GLY A 590 -4.19 -8.51 -11.57
C GLY A 590 -5.70 -8.75 -11.53
N VAL A 591 -6.37 -8.43 -10.41
CA VAL A 591 -7.82 -8.58 -10.30
C VAL A 591 -8.50 -7.61 -11.26
N ILE A 592 -9.09 -8.11 -12.35
CA ILE A 592 -9.75 -7.31 -13.38
C ILE A 592 -11.10 -6.77 -12.90
N ALA A 593 -11.94 -7.66 -12.40
CA ALA A 593 -13.20 -7.34 -11.76
C ALA A 593 -13.53 -8.44 -10.75
N PHE A 594 -14.51 -8.20 -9.89
CA PHE A 594 -15.03 -9.23 -8.99
C PHE A 594 -16.46 -8.94 -8.54
N VAL A 595 -17.15 -9.99 -8.12
CA VAL A 595 -18.45 -9.94 -7.44
C VAL A 595 -18.38 -10.57 -6.06
N VAL A 596 -19.24 -10.11 -5.16
CA VAL A 596 -19.51 -10.82 -3.90
C VAL A 596 -20.90 -11.43 -4.02
N THR A 597 -21.00 -12.75 -4.13
CA THR A 597 -22.29 -13.43 -4.39
C THR A 597 -23.34 -13.23 -3.31
N GLU A 598 -22.90 -12.88 -2.10
CA GLU A 598 -23.74 -12.61 -0.93
C GLU A 598 -24.16 -11.12 -0.85
N ASP A 599 -23.74 -10.29 -1.81
CA ASP A 599 -24.18 -8.90 -1.92
C ASP A 599 -25.65 -8.82 -2.38
N GLU A 600 -26.49 -8.21 -1.56
CA GLU A 600 -27.91 -7.98 -1.88
C GLU A 600 -28.08 -7.10 -3.13
N LEU A 601 -27.13 -6.19 -3.40
CA LEU A 601 -27.14 -5.35 -4.60
C LEU A 601 -26.58 -6.09 -5.83
N GLN A 602 -25.99 -7.28 -5.63
CA GLN A 602 -25.34 -8.07 -6.66
C GLN A 602 -24.35 -7.24 -7.49
N SER A 603 -23.56 -6.42 -6.79
CA SER A 603 -22.68 -5.42 -7.40
C SER A 603 -21.48 -6.06 -8.10
N VAL A 604 -21.10 -5.48 -9.23
CA VAL A 604 -19.85 -5.79 -9.95
C VAL A 604 -18.86 -4.67 -9.66
N HIS A 605 -17.67 -5.06 -9.22
CA HIS A 605 -16.60 -4.14 -8.84
C HIS A 605 -15.51 -4.20 -9.91
N PHE A 606 -15.25 -3.06 -10.55
CA PHE A 606 -14.23 -2.88 -11.57
C PHE A 606 -13.00 -2.23 -10.95
N THR A 607 -11.84 -2.81 -11.21
CA THR A 607 -10.54 -2.21 -10.89
C THR A 607 -10.01 -1.43 -12.09
N GLU A 608 -8.83 -0.84 -11.96
CA GLU A 608 -8.09 -0.25 -13.07
C GLU A 608 -7.80 -1.25 -14.21
N HIS A 609 -7.65 -2.54 -13.91
CA HIS A 609 -7.36 -3.60 -14.88
C HIS A 609 -8.53 -3.94 -15.79
N PHE A 610 -9.78 -3.69 -15.37
CA PHE A 610 -10.94 -3.79 -16.28
C PHE A 610 -10.81 -2.81 -17.46
N PHE A 611 -10.28 -1.62 -17.21
CA PHE A 611 -10.12 -0.56 -18.20
C PHE A 611 -8.82 -0.68 -19.00
N LYS A 612 -7.85 -1.46 -18.49
CA LYS A 612 -6.58 -1.75 -19.16
C LYS A 612 -6.22 -3.23 -18.98
N GLN A 613 -6.65 -4.05 -19.94
CA GLN A 613 -6.55 -5.51 -19.88
C GLN A 613 -5.20 -6.08 -20.34
N GLY A 614 -4.26 -5.26 -20.80
CA GLY A 614 -2.91 -5.70 -21.19
C GLY A 614 -2.87 -6.65 -22.39
N LEU A 615 -3.71 -6.41 -23.40
CA LEU A 615 -3.83 -7.27 -24.59
C LEU A 615 -3.21 -6.63 -25.85
N ASP A 616 -2.35 -5.65 -25.67
CA ASP A 616 -1.74 -4.86 -26.74
C ASP A 616 -0.90 -5.73 -27.70
N ILE A 617 -0.43 -6.90 -27.24
CA ILE A 617 0.26 -7.91 -28.05
C ILE A 617 -0.56 -8.43 -29.25
N TYR A 618 -1.89 -8.29 -29.21
CA TYR A 618 -2.78 -8.69 -30.30
C TYR A 618 -3.03 -7.56 -31.31
N GLU A 619 -2.62 -6.32 -31.01
CA GLU A 619 -2.78 -5.19 -31.94
C GLU A 619 -1.92 -5.42 -33.20
N GLY A 620 -2.54 -5.31 -34.37
CA GLY A 620 -1.88 -5.58 -35.66
C GLY A 620 -1.70 -7.07 -35.99
N ALA A 621 -2.00 -7.99 -35.06
CA ALA A 621 -1.92 -9.43 -35.27
C ALA A 621 -3.20 -10.05 -35.84
N LEU A 622 -4.30 -9.29 -35.93
CA LEU A 622 -5.62 -9.80 -36.34
C LEU A 622 -5.89 -9.64 -37.84
N THR A 623 -6.69 -10.56 -38.41
CA THR A 623 -7.03 -10.61 -39.83
C THR A 623 -8.15 -9.64 -40.24
N GLU A 624 -8.91 -9.14 -39.27
CA GLU A 624 -10.01 -8.18 -39.46
C GLU A 624 -10.09 -7.19 -38.30
N ASP A 625 -10.82 -6.09 -38.50
CA ASP A 625 -11.06 -5.08 -37.48
C ASP A 625 -11.87 -5.70 -36.32
N PHE A 626 -11.24 -5.77 -35.14
CA PHE A 626 -11.82 -6.38 -33.94
C PHE A 626 -11.52 -5.53 -32.71
N ASP A 627 -12.56 -5.22 -31.93
CA ASP A 627 -12.43 -4.47 -30.69
C ASP A 627 -11.92 -5.39 -29.57
N ILE A 628 -10.59 -5.51 -29.46
CA ILE A 628 -9.91 -6.36 -28.47
C ILE A 628 -10.32 -5.99 -27.05
N LEU A 629 -10.28 -4.70 -26.71
CA LEU A 629 -10.60 -4.23 -25.37
C LEU A 629 -12.08 -4.40 -25.05
N GLY A 630 -12.97 -4.04 -25.97
CA GLY A 630 -14.41 -4.22 -25.80
C GLY A 630 -14.77 -5.69 -25.60
N HIS A 631 -14.19 -6.60 -26.39
CA HIS A 631 -14.37 -8.04 -26.23
C HIS A 631 -13.90 -8.52 -24.85
N ALA A 632 -12.68 -8.14 -24.44
CA ALA A 632 -12.12 -8.52 -23.15
C ALA A 632 -13.01 -8.06 -21.98
N GLN A 633 -13.48 -6.81 -22.02
CA GLN A 633 -14.40 -6.25 -21.01
C GLN A 633 -15.75 -6.97 -21.00
N ALA A 634 -16.31 -7.28 -22.16
CA ALA A 634 -17.57 -8.02 -22.28
C ALA A 634 -17.42 -9.45 -21.74
N ALA A 635 -16.33 -10.14 -22.05
CA ALA A 635 -16.03 -11.47 -21.54
C ALA A 635 -15.89 -11.45 -20.01
N THR A 636 -15.18 -10.46 -19.44
CA THR A 636 -15.08 -10.27 -17.99
C THR A 636 -16.47 -10.01 -17.36
N LEU A 637 -17.32 -9.19 -17.96
CA LEU A 637 -18.69 -8.98 -17.45
C LEU A 637 -19.52 -10.26 -17.44
N ILE A 638 -19.44 -11.06 -18.51
CA ILE A 638 -20.13 -12.36 -18.60
C ILE A 638 -19.59 -13.32 -17.53
N HIS A 639 -18.28 -13.33 -17.30
CA HIS A 639 -17.62 -14.09 -16.23
C HIS A 639 -18.18 -13.69 -14.86
N GLU A 640 -18.15 -12.40 -14.51
CA GLU A 640 -18.63 -11.91 -13.21
C GLU A 640 -20.13 -12.14 -13.00
N PHE A 641 -20.96 -11.94 -14.03
CA PHE A 641 -22.38 -12.23 -13.94
C PHE A 641 -22.64 -13.73 -13.80
N SER A 642 -21.79 -14.60 -14.37
CA SER A 642 -21.95 -16.05 -14.25
C SER A 642 -21.86 -16.50 -12.79
N HIS A 643 -21.01 -15.87 -11.99
CA HIS A 643 -20.92 -16.15 -10.56
C HIS A 643 -22.22 -15.84 -9.82
N LEU A 644 -22.87 -14.73 -10.19
CA LEU A 644 -24.10 -14.23 -9.57
C LEU A 644 -25.34 -15.02 -9.98
N PHE A 645 -25.45 -15.42 -11.25
CA PHE A 645 -26.71 -15.92 -11.81
C PHE A 645 -26.68 -17.36 -12.31
N SER A 646 -25.50 -17.92 -12.59
CA SER A 646 -25.34 -19.29 -13.06
C SER A 646 -24.53 -20.15 -12.07
N ASP A 647 -24.24 -19.61 -10.90
CA ASP A 647 -23.57 -20.29 -9.79
C ASP A 647 -22.21 -20.91 -10.22
N THR A 648 -21.51 -20.30 -11.16
CA THR A 648 -20.20 -20.77 -11.66
C THR A 648 -19.06 -20.51 -10.68
N TRP A 649 -17.94 -21.21 -10.79
CA TRP A 649 -16.76 -21.08 -9.92
C TRP A 649 -15.50 -20.96 -10.77
N ASP A 650 -14.43 -20.40 -10.22
CA ASP A 650 -13.13 -20.31 -10.87
C ASP A 650 -12.38 -21.63 -10.69
N ILE A 651 -12.71 -22.61 -11.53
CA ILE A 651 -12.11 -23.94 -11.51
C ILE A 651 -10.81 -23.95 -12.33
N ALA A 652 -10.83 -23.30 -13.50
CA ALA A 652 -9.68 -23.18 -14.39
C ALA A 652 -9.78 -21.91 -15.24
N THR A 653 -8.63 -21.33 -15.60
CA THR A 653 -8.54 -20.16 -16.48
C THR A 653 -8.39 -20.60 -17.93
N LEU A 654 -9.27 -20.12 -18.81
CA LEU A 654 -9.27 -20.35 -20.25
C LEU A 654 -8.92 -19.06 -21.04
N GLU A 655 -8.69 -17.95 -20.35
CA GLU A 655 -8.40 -16.64 -20.94
C GLU A 655 -9.49 -16.23 -21.94
N ALA A 656 -10.76 -16.32 -21.52
CA ALA A 656 -11.92 -16.01 -22.36
C ALA A 656 -11.94 -14.57 -22.89
N ARG A 657 -11.13 -13.69 -22.30
CA ARG A 657 -10.94 -12.28 -22.65
C ARG A 657 -10.06 -12.05 -23.88
N ARG A 658 -9.26 -13.04 -24.29
CA ARG A 658 -8.36 -12.94 -25.45
C ARG A 658 -9.16 -13.02 -26.75
N PRO A 659 -8.69 -12.40 -27.86
CA PRO A 659 -9.40 -12.47 -29.14
C PRO A 659 -9.68 -13.89 -29.60
N PHE A 660 -10.72 -14.06 -30.42
CA PHE A 660 -11.03 -15.35 -31.03
C PHE A 660 -9.84 -15.86 -31.83
N SER A 661 -9.39 -17.09 -31.57
CA SER A 661 -8.12 -17.60 -32.12
C SER A 661 -8.10 -17.67 -33.64
N ASP A 662 -9.27 -17.81 -34.27
CA ASP A 662 -9.41 -17.80 -35.73
C ASP A 662 -9.20 -16.42 -36.37
N LEU A 663 -9.26 -15.34 -35.59
CA LEU A 663 -8.94 -13.99 -36.05
C LEU A 663 -7.45 -13.69 -36.03
N ILE A 664 -6.63 -14.48 -35.33
CA ILE A 664 -5.17 -14.25 -35.29
C ILE A 664 -4.56 -14.69 -36.62
N SER A 665 -3.79 -13.79 -37.24
CA SER A 665 -3.12 -14.01 -38.52
C SER A 665 -2.13 -15.16 -38.44
N SER A 666 -2.15 -16.03 -39.44
CA SER A 666 -1.16 -17.11 -39.60
C SER A 666 -0.09 -16.77 -40.63
N VAL A 667 0.01 -15.50 -41.05
CA VAL A 667 0.91 -15.08 -42.14
C VAL A 667 2.33 -14.85 -41.63
N GLU A 668 2.48 -14.12 -40.54
CA GLU A 668 3.80 -13.85 -39.93
C GLU A 668 4.14 -14.91 -38.89
N PRO A 669 5.42 -15.35 -38.78
CA PRO A 669 5.82 -16.37 -37.80
C PRO A 669 5.45 -16.03 -36.36
N GLN A 670 5.60 -14.76 -35.97
CA GLN A 670 5.25 -14.27 -34.63
C GLN A 670 3.75 -14.39 -34.32
N HIS A 671 2.87 -14.09 -35.29
CA HIS A 671 1.42 -14.21 -35.11
C HIS A 671 0.96 -15.66 -35.14
N LEU A 672 1.61 -16.51 -35.93
CA LEU A 672 1.36 -17.95 -35.94
C LEU A 672 1.73 -18.59 -34.60
N GLU A 673 2.85 -18.18 -34.00
CA GLU A 673 3.26 -18.62 -32.67
C GLU A 673 2.27 -18.15 -31.61
N LEU A 674 1.89 -16.86 -31.62
CA LEU A 674 0.88 -16.30 -30.71
C LEU A 674 -0.46 -17.05 -30.79
N LYS A 675 -0.91 -17.38 -32.02
CA LYS A 675 -2.09 -18.20 -32.26
C LYS A 675 -1.95 -19.59 -31.66
N GLY A 676 -0.83 -20.27 -31.93
CA GLY A 676 -0.56 -21.62 -31.44
C GLY A 676 -0.51 -21.68 -29.91
N GLN A 677 0.14 -20.70 -29.26
CA GLN A 677 0.18 -20.58 -27.81
C GLN A 677 -1.22 -20.42 -27.21
N LEU A 678 -2.05 -19.54 -27.80
CA LEU A 678 -3.44 -19.37 -27.35
C LEU A 678 -4.26 -20.65 -27.50
N GLU A 679 -4.19 -21.31 -28.66
CA GLU A 679 -4.94 -22.53 -28.94
C GLU A 679 -4.52 -23.69 -28.03
N SER A 680 -3.22 -23.88 -27.81
CA SER A 680 -2.68 -24.88 -26.87
C SER A 680 -3.13 -24.59 -25.44
N PHE A 681 -2.96 -23.37 -24.96
CA PHE A 681 -3.40 -22.97 -23.61
C PHE A 681 -4.90 -23.25 -23.41
N GLN A 682 -5.72 -22.78 -24.35
CA GLN A 682 -7.16 -22.96 -24.31
C GLN A 682 -7.62 -24.41 -24.45
N ARG A 683 -6.84 -25.25 -25.14
CA ARG A 683 -7.11 -26.67 -25.31
C ARG A 683 -6.74 -27.44 -24.05
N GLU A 684 -5.64 -27.10 -23.40
CA GLU A 684 -5.09 -27.83 -22.25
C GLU A 684 -5.66 -27.35 -20.91
N ALA A 685 -6.37 -26.22 -20.87
CA ALA A 685 -6.89 -25.64 -19.63
C ALA A 685 -7.95 -26.50 -18.87
N LEU A 686 -8.98 -27.02 -19.56
CA LEU A 686 -10.05 -27.80 -18.93
C LEU A 686 -10.76 -28.73 -19.93
N SER A 687 -10.04 -29.73 -20.44
CA SER A 687 -10.51 -30.67 -21.47
C SER A 687 -9.87 -32.06 -21.31
N LEU A 688 -10.13 -33.00 -22.22
CA LEU A 688 -9.41 -34.28 -22.26
C LEU A 688 -7.91 -34.14 -22.55
N ALA A 689 -7.47 -32.98 -23.07
CA ALA A 689 -6.06 -32.69 -23.29
C ALA A 689 -5.35 -32.13 -22.05
N THR A 690 -6.09 -31.78 -20.98
CA THR A 690 -5.49 -31.31 -19.73
C THR A 690 -4.68 -32.44 -19.08
N PRO A 691 -3.39 -32.23 -18.75
CA PRO A 691 -2.63 -33.25 -18.05
C PRO A 691 -3.25 -33.56 -16.69
N ALA A 692 -3.27 -34.84 -16.31
CA ALA A 692 -4.07 -35.32 -15.19
C ALA A 692 -3.64 -34.71 -13.85
N GLU A 693 -2.35 -34.45 -13.69
CA GLU A 693 -1.73 -33.83 -12.53
C GLU A 693 -2.11 -32.36 -12.34
N GLU A 694 -2.42 -31.62 -13.42
CA GLU A 694 -2.81 -30.20 -13.36
C GLU A 694 -4.30 -30.05 -13.02
N LEU A 695 -5.10 -31.04 -13.43
CA LEU A 695 -6.53 -31.01 -13.24
C LEU A 695 -6.88 -31.04 -11.74
N PHE A 696 -7.62 -30.04 -11.27
CA PHE A 696 -8.02 -29.88 -9.87
C PHE A 696 -6.84 -29.79 -8.88
N ALA A 697 -5.73 -29.19 -9.32
CA ALA A 697 -4.58 -28.90 -8.51
C ALA A 697 -4.18 -27.43 -8.66
N PHE A 698 -3.46 -26.92 -7.67
CA PHE A 698 -2.67 -25.70 -7.81
C PHE A 698 -1.21 -26.08 -7.97
N TRP A 699 -0.48 -25.35 -8.79
CA TRP A 699 0.96 -25.55 -8.85
C TRP A 699 1.60 -24.98 -7.57
N ASN A 700 2.20 -25.85 -6.75
CA ASN A 700 2.94 -25.46 -5.57
C ASN A 700 4.41 -25.21 -5.97
N HIS A 701 4.75 -23.94 -6.16
CA HIS A 701 6.09 -23.55 -6.58
C HIS A 701 7.18 -23.81 -5.51
N ALA A 702 6.84 -23.86 -4.22
CA ALA A 702 7.81 -24.14 -3.16
C ALA A 702 8.30 -25.59 -3.20
N GLU A 703 7.41 -26.50 -3.58
CA GLU A 703 7.68 -27.94 -3.67
C GLU A 703 7.91 -28.41 -5.12
N ASN A 704 7.77 -27.50 -6.09
CA ASN A 704 7.88 -27.74 -7.53
C ASN A 704 7.02 -28.92 -8.01
N ARG A 705 5.78 -28.99 -7.50
CA ARG A 705 4.81 -30.04 -7.82
C ARG A 705 3.40 -29.49 -7.86
N TRP A 706 2.52 -30.20 -8.56
CA TRP A 706 1.08 -29.99 -8.43
C TRP A 706 0.61 -30.43 -7.04
N GLU A 707 -0.09 -29.54 -6.35
CA GLU A 707 -0.72 -29.75 -5.05
C GLU A 707 -2.24 -29.87 -5.25
N ASP A 708 -2.77 -31.00 -4.82
CA ASP A 708 -4.19 -31.31 -4.99
C ASP A 708 -5.07 -30.36 -4.18
N PHE A 709 -6.26 -30.04 -4.70
CA PHE A 709 -7.26 -29.30 -3.92
C PHE A 709 -7.64 -29.99 -2.61
N ASP A 710 -7.37 -31.30 -2.47
CA ASP A 710 -7.54 -32.07 -1.24
C ASP A 710 -6.50 -31.74 -0.17
N GLU A 711 -5.29 -31.35 -0.58
CA GLU A 711 -4.14 -31.00 0.27
C GLU A 711 -4.12 -29.51 0.64
N THR A 712 -4.64 -28.64 -0.23
CA THR A 712 -4.54 -27.18 -0.04
C THR A 712 -5.52 -26.62 1.02
N PRO A 713 -5.03 -25.95 2.08
CA PRO A 713 -5.87 -25.28 3.07
C PRO A 713 -6.70 -24.14 2.48
N GLY A 714 -7.97 -24.01 2.87
CA GLY A 714 -8.83 -22.88 2.45
C GLY A 714 -9.59 -23.08 1.14
N VAL A 715 -9.35 -24.19 0.41
CA VAL A 715 -9.97 -24.48 -0.90
C VAL A 715 -11.20 -25.41 -0.79
N HIS A 716 -11.77 -25.52 0.42
CA HIS A 716 -12.84 -26.47 0.72
C HIS A 716 -14.09 -26.31 -0.16
N ARG A 717 -14.43 -25.07 -0.56
CA ARG A 717 -15.59 -24.80 -1.42
C ARG A 717 -15.36 -25.30 -2.85
N LEU A 718 -14.21 -25.02 -3.45
CA LEU A 718 -13.88 -25.49 -4.81
C LEU A 718 -13.82 -27.01 -4.86
N ARG A 719 -13.18 -27.63 -3.86
CA ARG A 719 -13.17 -29.10 -3.66
C ARG A 719 -14.59 -29.67 -3.62
N SER A 720 -15.49 -29.05 -2.85
CA SER A 720 -16.88 -29.50 -2.77
C SER A 720 -17.62 -29.36 -4.10
N VAL A 721 -17.33 -28.32 -4.89
CA VAL A 721 -17.93 -28.12 -6.21
C VAL A 721 -17.45 -29.18 -7.18
N VAL A 722 -16.14 -29.42 -7.27
CA VAL A 722 -15.55 -30.44 -8.17
C VAL A 722 -16.08 -31.83 -7.83
N ARG A 723 -16.11 -32.21 -6.54
CA ARG A 723 -16.69 -33.50 -6.10
C ARG A 723 -18.16 -33.63 -6.50
N LYS A 724 -18.93 -32.55 -6.37
CA LYS A 724 -20.36 -32.53 -6.74
C LYS A 724 -20.57 -32.65 -8.26
N THR A 725 -19.78 -31.95 -9.08
CA THR A 725 -19.95 -31.97 -10.55
C THR A 725 -19.49 -33.28 -11.18
N THR A 726 -18.44 -33.88 -10.62
CA THR A 726 -17.88 -35.16 -11.09
C THR A 726 -18.55 -36.39 -10.45
N GLY A 727 -19.25 -36.23 -9.32
CA GLY A 727 -19.78 -37.35 -8.52
C GLY A 727 -18.71 -38.11 -7.73
N ALA A 728 -17.50 -37.54 -7.61
CA ALA A 728 -16.35 -38.17 -6.98
C ALA A 728 -16.25 -37.89 -5.47
N ILE A 729 -15.55 -38.78 -4.76
CA ILE A 729 -15.31 -38.66 -3.32
C ILE A 729 -14.02 -37.89 -2.99
N ASP A 730 -13.08 -37.80 -3.93
CA ASP A 730 -11.77 -37.13 -3.83
C ASP A 730 -11.32 -36.62 -5.21
N MET A 731 -10.21 -35.87 -5.28
CA MET A 731 -9.72 -35.30 -6.54
C MET A 731 -9.17 -36.35 -7.51
N ALA A 732 -8.59 -37.45 -7.02
CA ALA A 732 -8.11 -38.53 -7.88
C ALA A 732 -9.27 -39.21 -8.65
N ALA A 733 -10.37 -39.53 -7.96
CA ALA A 733 -11.59 -40.02 -8.57
C ALA A 733 -12.25 -38.96 -9.46
N ALA A 734 -12.17 -37.67 -9.09
CA ALA A 734 -12.69 -36.57 -9.91
C ALA A 734 -11.95 -36.48 -11.25
N ARG A 735 -10.60 -36.59 -11.24
CA ARG A 735 -9.78 -36.62 -12.45
C ARG A 735 -10.14 -37.79 -13.35
N THR A 736 -10.27 -38.98 -12.76
CA THR A 736 -10.67 -40.20 -13.48
C THR A 736 -12.02 -40.02 -14.15
N ALA A 737 -13.00 -39.48 -13.43
CA ALA A 737 -14.34 -39.24 -13.96
C ALA A 737 -14.35 -38.14 -15.05
N PHE A 738 -13.55 -37.08 -14.89
CA PHE A 738 -13.47 -36.00 -15.87
C PHE A 738 -12.79 -36.44 -17.17
N LEU A 739 -11.72 -37.22 -17.07
CA LEU A 739 -10.94 -37.74 -18.20
C LEU A 739 -11.53 -39.01 -18.84
N ASP A 740 -12.71 -39.45 -18.39
CA ASP A 740 -13.42 -40.56 -19.00
C ASP A 740 -13.82 -40.22 -20.45
N SER A 741 -13.24 -40.93 -21.41
CA SER A 741 -13.52 -40.78 -22.84
C SER A 741 -14.82 -41.47 -23.26
N THR A 742 -15.35 -42.39 -22.44
CA THR A 742 -16.59 -43.12 -22.71
C THR A 742 -17.83 -42.37 -22.21
N SER A 743 -17.68 -41.53 -21.18
CA SER A 743 -18.75 -40.72 -20.60
C SER A 743 -18.32 -39.27 -20.37
N ALA A 744 -18.88 -38.36 -21.16
CA ALA A 744 -18.58 -36.94 -21.04
C ALA A 744 -19.33 -36.23 -19.90
N GLN A 745 -20.19 -36.92 -19.13
CA GLN A 745 -21.12 -36.25 -18.20
C GLN A 745 -20.41 -35.44 -17.10
N ALA A 746 -19.40 -36.01 -16.44
CA ALA A 746 -18.65 -35.34 -15.38
C ALA A 746 -17.85 -34.14 -15.93
N ARG A 747 -17.31 -34.27 -17.14
CA ARG A 747 -16.61 -33.21 -17.87
C ARG A 747 -17.54 -32.06 -18.23
N ILE A 748 -18.66 -32.35 -18.89
CA ILE A 748 -19.68 -31.35 -19.25
C ILE A 748 -20.16 -30.58 -18.01
N ASN A 749 -20.47 -31.29 -16.92
CA ASN A 749 -20.93 -30.64 -15.69
C ASN A 749 -19.87 -29.73 -15.07
N THR A 750 -18.61 -30.15 -15.08
CA THR A 750 -17.50 -29.37 -14.52
C THR A 750 -17.19 -28.15 -15.39
N ILE A 751 -17.12 -28.31 -16.72
CA ILE A 751 -16.91 -27.19 -17.66
C ILE A 751 -18.04 -26.16 -17.55
N LEU A 752 -19.31 -26.59 -17.54
CA LEU A 752 -20.45 -25.67 -17.37
C LEU A 752 -20.51 -25.02 -15.98
N ARG A 753 -19.73 -25.53 -15.02
CA ARG A 753 -19.61 -24.95 -13.68
C ARG A 753 -18.44 -23.99 -13.57
N ASN A 754 -17.56 -23.93 -14.57
CA ASN A 754 -16.43 -23.01 -14.59
C ASN A 754 -16.84 -21.65 -15.19
N ALA A 755 -16.54 -20.55 -14.50
CA ALA A 755 -16.96 -19.21 -14.91
C ALA A 755 -16.34 -18.80 -16.25
N ASP A 756 -15.03 -19.01 -16.38
CA ASP A 756 -14.29 -18.63 -17.57
C ASP A 756 -14.66 -19.48 -18.79
N SER A 757 -14.94 -20.77 -18.58
CA SER A 757 -15.53 -21.64 -19.61
C SER A 757 -16.89 -21.12 -20.06
N LEU A 758 -17.75 -20.67 -19.15
CA LEU A 758 -19.07 -20.15 -19.51
C LEU A 758 -18.97 -18.82 -20.27
N ALA A 759 -18.04 -17.94 -19.88
CA ALA A 759 -17.75 -16.70 -20.59
C ALA A 759 -17.29 -16.97 -22.02
N ARG A 760 -16.31 -17.86 -22.23
CA ARG A 760 -15.84 -18.24 -23.55
C ARG A 760 -16.94 -18.88 -24.39
N LEU A 761 -17.72 -19.80 -23.81
CA LEU A 761 -18.84 -20.46 -24.49
C LEU A 761 -19.85 -19.42 -25.01
N ILE A 762 -20.28 -18.47 -24.18
CA ILE A 762 -21.25 -17.44 -24.59
C ILE A 762 -20.65 -16.51 -25.64
N CYS A 763 -19.39 -16.09 -25.50
CA CYS A 763 -18.74 -15.23 -26.48
C CYS A 763 -18.62 -15.92 -27.84
N GLU A 764 -18.12 -17.15 -27.90
CA GLU A 764 -17.96 -17.90 -29.15
C GLU A 764 -19.30 -18.23 -29.83
N MET A 765 -20.29 -18.66 -29.04
CA MET A 765 -21.63 -18.90 -29.55
C MET A 765 -22.26 -17.62 -30.07
N GLY A 766 -22.06 -16.51 -29.36
CA GLY A 766 -22.72 -15.24 -29.58
C GLY A 766 -22.00 -14.26 -30.52
N ARG A 767 -20.76 -14.55 -30.94
CA ARG A 767 -19.93 -13.61 -31.70
C ARG A 767 -20.57 -13.14 -33.01
N ARG A 768 -21.43 -13.95 -33.61
CA ARG A 768 -22.25 -13.62 -34.79
C ARG A 768 -23.54 -14.45 -34.82
N LEU A 769 -24.56 -13.95 -35.50
CA LEU A 769 -25.75 -14.74 -35.82
C LEU A 769 -25.39 -15.76 -36.91
N ASP A 770 -25.71 -17.02 -36.68
CA ASP A 770 -25.53 -18.05 -37.70
C ASP A 770 -26.69 -17.99 -38.72
N PRO A 771 -26.40 -18.15 -40.03
CA PRO A 771 -27.39 -18.00 -41.09
C PRO A 771 -28.52 -19.03 -40.93
N GLU A 772 -29.77 -18.60 -41.18
CA GLU A 772 -30.91 -19.50 -41.22
C GLU A 772 -30.72 -20.52 -42.35
N SER A 773 -30.86 -21.81 -42.05
CA SER A 773 -30.82 -22.84 -43.08
C SER A 773 -32.06 -22.72 -43.97
N THR A 774 -31.91 -22.14 -45.18
CA THR A 774 -32.97 -22.23 -46.20
C THR A 774 -33.19 -23.71 -46.54
N PRO A 775 -34.42 -24.23 -46.44
CA PRO A 775 -34.70 -25.60 -46.88
C PRO A 775 -34.36 -25.71 -48.37
N SER A 776 -33.49 -26.66 -48.72
CA SER A 776 -33.21 -27.00 -50.11
C SER A 776 -34.54 -27.21 -50.84
N PRO A 777 -34.78 -26.58 -52.01
CA PRO A 777 -35.97 -26.87 -52.79
C PRO A 777 -35.97 -28.37 -53.08
N SER A 778 -37.01 -29.06 -52.61
CA SER A 778 -37.28 -30.44 -52.94
C SER A 778 -37.30 -30.56 -54.47
N ASN A 779 -36.32 -31.29 -55.01
CA ASN A 779 -36.30 -31.74 -56.40
C ASN A 779 -37.39 -32.82 -56.60
N ASP A 780 -38.65 -32.47 -56.37
CA ASP A 780 -39.82 -33.22 -56.79
C ASP A 780 -40.44 -32.51 -57.99
N TYR A 781 -39.74 -32.57 -59.12
CA TYR A 781 -40.37 -32.49 -60.44
C TYR A 781 -39.70 -33.53 -61.35
N GLN A 782 -40.07 -34.79 -61.12
CA GLN A 782 -40.10 -35.78 -62.19
C GLN A 782 -41.39 -35.59 -62.99
N THR A 783 -41.21 -35.31 -64.28
CA THR A 783 -41.99 -35.85 -65.41
C THR A 783 -43.47 -36.19 -65.17
N THR A 784 -44.38 -35.44 -65.82
CA THR A 784 -45.42 -36.00 -66.72
C THR A 784 -46.21 -34.89 -67.44
N ALA A 785 -46.39 -35.10 -68.75
CA ALA A 785 -47.18 -34.37 -69.76
C ALA A 785 -46.57 -33.09 -70.37
#